data_AF-A0A5C9ESY2-F1
#
_entry.id   AF-A0A5C9ESY2-F1
#
_cell.length_a   1.000
_cell.length_b   1.000
_cell.length_c   1.000
_cell.angle_alpha   90.00
_cell.angle_beta   90.00
_cell.angle_gamma   90.00
#
_symmetry.space_group_name_H-M   'P 1'
#
loop_
_entity.id
_entity.type
_entity.pdbx_description
1 polymer ?
#
loop_
_entity_poly.entity_id
_entity_poly.type
_entity_poly.pdbx_seq_one_letter_code
_entity_poly.pdbx_strand_id
1 'polypeptide(L)'
;MAFEKNVKSIVHPMAFPGPRLGNSTMLGEAPEKYLIDSINFLKRLNYFDGIEVTQIKDPEVKAKFIDALKKFKYITYTAEPIQLINEDNLIDPTDISSINELERRNAVNRLKLYMKEAFEYGAKQFTFLSGEDPGTEKGLRDRKLATGSLIKSIDELCHFNKRLAKKLNKKPLKMTLEIFDRSDEPGHKNQLIGPSDEARSLAVEIRNVYGHYEFGLMYDLSHMYLISNGYDHENVEVLKALAPFLNWIHIGNSVADKEDPNYGDTHVSMDYPNGTVTPEVLKDFLTSLNDIEFEDGIGFEYTPRGRQLSESVIKVAIAGFEEARQQIDVNYALGSYRFKTRRFLPEKIFYMITEEKKNNINKILQDEYRNRVKRPHPWDTNLVIIAADHPARRVTNVGSNETAMGDRQQYLGRIVRVLMLDEIDGVMATPDVMDDLFILNYLMKKHQGKSFLDNKVLIGCTNRGGLKGSMYEMDDHVTAYNIEDINALGLDGAKMMFRLDLETSQARYSQRTIEVCSQMVRRCNMYNIPVFIEPLPVERQRDGGYRVKMDADELIKTVGIATALGGRSSNIWLKIPYVDDYEYVVRSTTNPILMLGGASTGNPTDVLVEFEKGLGAGRNVKGCLVGRQLLYPGYDDPRAVGLAVSKIMHDNTTTEEAVRLLAQNRGKDMDYLTSKIMGVSLTSKEVGYL
;
A
#
# COMPACT_ATOMS: atom_id res chain seq x y z
N MET A 1 -3.58 8.74 11.80
CA MET A 1 -3.95 7.39 11.29
C MET A 1 -4.74 7.55 9.99
N ALA A 2 -4.89 6.48 9.18
CA ALA A 2 -5.73 6.54 7.98
C ALA A 2 -7.16 7.00 8.32
N PHE A 3 -7.72 7.85 7.47
CA PHE A 3 -9.08 8.43 7.59
C PHE A 3 -9.39 9.22 8.86
N GLU A 4 -8.38 9.74 9.57
CA GLU A 4 -8.58 10.56 10.77
C GLU A 4 -9.20 11.93 10.44
N LYS A 5 -8.94 12.47 9.24
CA LYS A 5 -9.46 13.77 8.79
C LYS A 5 -10.83 13.68 8.11
N ASN A 6 -11.22 12.51 7.63
CA ASN A 6 -12.48 12.30 6.91
C ASN A 6 -13.67 12.48 7.85
N VAL A 7 -14.75 13.06 7.34
CA VAL A 7 -16.02 13.16 8.07
C VAL A 7 -16.63 11.76 8.17
N LYS A 8 -16.67 11.20 9.38
CA LYS A 8 -17.37 9.94 9.65
C LYS A 8 -18.84 10.22 9.88
N SER A 9 -19.70 9.63 9.08
CA SER A 9 -21.15 9.84 9.09
C SER A 9 -21.90 8.53 9.31
N ILE A 10 -23.17 8.62 9.70
CA ILE A 10 -24.07 7.47 9.88
C ILE A 10 -25.36 7.75 9.11
N VAL A 11 -25.82 6.78 8.32
CA VAL A 11 -27.10 6.84 7.62
C VAL A 11 -28.22 6.56 8.63
N HIS A 12 -28.73 7.63 9.24
CA HIS A 12 -29.69 7.56 10.35
C HIS A 12 -30.96 6.75 10.05
N PRO A 13 -31.64 6.92 8.90
CA PRO A 13 -32.86 6.17 8.62
C PRO A 13 -32.63 4.66 8.43
N MET A 14 -31.40 4.23 8.12
CA MET A 14 -31.03 2.82 8.02
C MET A 14 -30.63 2.26 9.38
N ALA A 15 -29.77 2.98 10.10
CA ALA A 15 -29.29 2.57 11.42
C ALA A 15 -30.40 2.54 12.47
N PHE A 16 -31.39 3.43 12.36
CA PHE A 16 -32.55 3.54 13.23
C PHE A 16 -33.85 3.52 12.41
N PRO A 17 -34.24 2.35 11.89
CA PRO A 17 -35.32 2.27 10.90
C PRO A 17 -36.70 2.61 11.48
N GLY A 18 -36.87 2.39 12.78
CA GLY A 18 -38.09 2.68 13.51
C GLY A 18 -38.27 1.83 14.76
N PRO A 19 -39.27 2.12 15.61
CA PRO A 19 -39.61 1.28 16.75
C PRO A 19 -39.87 -0.16 16.30
N ARG A 20 -39.33 -1.13 17.05
CA ARG A 20 -39.45 -2.58 16.77
C ARG A 20 -38.94 -2.98 15.36
N LEU A 21 -37.95 -2.25 14.83
CA LEU A 21 -37.39 -2.47 13.49
C LEU A 21 -38.42 -2.29 12.35
N GLY A 22 -39.45 -1.46 12.56
CA GLY A 22 -40.28 -0.96 11.45
C GLY A 22 -39.52 0.06 10.59
N ASN A 23 -40.16 0.57 9.53
CA ASN A 23 -39.54 1.51 8.56
C ASN A 23 -40.01 2.97 8.73
N SER A 24 -40.55 3.31 9.89
CA SER A 24 -41.16 4.63 10.12
C SER A 24 -40.19 5.80 9.95
N THR A 25 -38.90 5.61 10.16
CA THR A 25 -37.90 6.68 9.98
C THR A 25 -37.67 6.98 8.50
N MET A 26 -37.56 5.95 7.65
CA MET A 26 -37.47 6.12 6.19
C MET A 26 -38.74 6.76 5.60
N LEU A 27 -39.90 6.46 6.19
CA LEU A 27 -41.19 7.06 5.81
C LEU A 27 -41.36 8.50 6.37
N GLY A 28 -40.44 8.99 7.21
CA GLY A 28 -40.55 10.30 7.84
C GLY A 28 -41.64 10.42 8.92
N GLU A 29 -42.04 9.29 9.50
CA GLU A 29 -43.16 9.12 10.45
C GLU A 29 -42.73 8.55 11.81
N ALA A 30 -41.42 8.45 12.05
CA ALA A 30 -40.92 7.94 13.32
C ALA A 30 -41.37 8.82 14.51
N PRO A 31 -41.77 8.21 15.64
CA PRO A 31 -42.15 8.97 16.82
C PRO A 31 -41.03 9.87 17.32
N GLU A 32 -41.37 11.08 17.77
CA GLU A 32 -40.41 12.08 18.29
C GLU A 32 -39.43 11.48 19.29
N LYS A 33 -39.94 10.73 20.28
CA LYS A 33 -39.09 10.14 21.32
C LYS A 33 -38.03 9.21 20.71
N TYR A 34 -38.38 8.39 19.73
CA TYR A 34 -37.45 7.46 19.08
C TYR A 34 -36.35 8.22 18.33
N LEU A 35 -36.73 9.23 17.55
CA LEU A 35 -35.80 10.10 16.83
C LEU A 35 -34.83 10.78 17.81
N ILE A 36 -35.34 11.43 18.85
CA ILE A 36 -34.50 12.16 19.82
C ILE A 36 -33.59 11.20 20.61
N ASP A 37 -34.08 10.04 21.02
CA ASP A 37 -33.28 9.03 21.73
C ASP A 37 -32.12 8.53 20.86
N SER A 38 -32.37 8.25 19.58
CA SER A 38 -31.33 7.81 18.63
C SER A 38 -30.24 8.87 18.42
N ILE A 39 -30.61 10.14 18.29
CA ILE A 39 -29.66 11.25 18.20
C ILE A 39 -28.86 11.40 19.51
N ASN A 40 -29.51 11.24 20.66
CA ASN A 40 -28.82 11.30 21.95
C ASN A 40 -27.85 10.14 22.14
N PHE A 41 -28.17 8.94 21.65
CA PHE A 41 -27.25 7.82 21.62
C PHE A 41 -26.00 8.16 20.77
N LEU A 42 -26.19 8.60 19.53
CA LEU A 42 -25.08 8.95 18.63
C LEU A 42 -24.18 10.05 19.21
N LYS A 43 -24.77 11.06 19.87
CA LYS A 43 -24.02 12.10 20.58
C LYS A 43 -23.19 11.57 21.75
N ARG A 44 -23.70 10.59 22.49
CA ARG A 44 -22.96 9.96 23.60
C ARG A 44 -21.82 9.08 23.09
N LEU A 45 -22.02 8.43 21.94
CA LEU A 45 -21.00 7.61 21.28
C LEU A 45 -19.80 8.45 20.82
N ASN A 46 -20.03 9.71 20.44
CA ASN A 46 -18.98 10.69 20.10
C ASN A 46 -17.97 10.18 19.06
N TYR A 47 -18.45 9.43 18.08
CA TYR A 47 -17.64 8.86 17.00
C TYR A 47 -17.92 9.50 15.64
N PHE A 48 -19.19 9.84 15.38
CA PHE A 48 -19.61 10.42 14.10
C PHE A 48 -19.63 11.95 14.16
N ASP A 49 -18.87 12.59 13.28
CA ASP A 49 -18.91 14.02 13.04
C ASP A 49 -20.07 14.42 12.11
N GLY A 50 -20.52 13.48 11.27
CA GLY A 50 -21.59 13.62 10.30
C GLY A 50 -22.82 12.78 10.64
N ILE A 51 -23.96 13.13 10.03
CA ILE A 51 -25.18 12.33 10.04
C ILE A 51 -25.95 12.55 8.74
N GLU A 52 -26.55 11.47 8.23
CA GLU A 52 -27.36 11.51 7.01
C GLU A 52 -28.82 11.27 7.38
N VAL A 53 -29.70 12.18 7.00
CA VAL A 53 -31.09 12.25 7.45
C VAL A 53 -32.03 12.45 6.27
N THR A 54 -33.25 11.96 6.40
CA THR A 54 -34.30 12.13 5.39
C THR A 54 -35.45 13.00 5.92
N GLN A 55 -36.53 13.09 5.16
CA GLN A 55 -37.71 13.88 5.48
C GLN A 55 -38.31 13.50 6.85
N ILE A 56 -38.87 14.48 7.55
CA ILE A 56 -39.83 14.27 8.63
C ILE A 56 -41.12 15.01 8.28
N LYS A 57 -42.23 14.27 8.16
CA LYS A 57 -43.51 14.80 7.68
C LYS A 57 -44.17 15.74 8.69
N ASP A 58 -44.10 15.41 9.98
CA ASP A 58 -44.66 16.23 11.04
C ASP A 58 -43.79 17.48 11.30
N PRO A 59 -44.31 18.71 11.11
CA PRO A 59 -43.52 19.93 11.26
C PRO A 59 -43.01 20.19 12.68
N GLU A 60 -43.76 19.79 13.72
CA GLU A 60 -43.35 19.98 15.12
C GLU A 60 -42.22 19.02 15.48
N VAL A 61 -42.36 17.75 15.07
CA VAL A 61 -41.31 16.74 15.26
C VAL A 61 -40.06 17.11 14.48
N LYS A 62 -40.21 17.57 13.23
CA LYS A 62 -39.11 18.05 12.40
C LYS A 62 -38.32 19.16 13.08
N ALA A 63 -38.99 20.18 13.60
CA ALA A 63 -38.32 21.31 14.25
C ALA A 63 -37.46 20.86 15.45
N LYS A 64 -37.97 19.94 16.26
CA LYS A 64 -37.24 19.36 17.40
C LYS A 64 -36.08 18.47 16.95
N PHE A 65 -36.28 17.69 15.89
CA PHE A 65 -35.23 16.86 15.32
C PHE A 65 -34.08 17.72 14.78
N ILE A 66 -34.37 18.76 14.00
CA ILE A 66 -33.37 19.71 13.50
C ILE A 66 -32.60 20.36 14.66
N ASP A 67 -33.29 20.75 15.74
CA ASP A 67 -32.62 21.28 16.94
C ASP A 67 -31.66 20.25 17.56
N ALA A 68 -32.08 18.98 17.61
CA ALA A 68 -31.24 17.89 18.09
C ALA A 68 -30.00 17.66 17.20
N LEU A 69 -30.03 17.98 15.90
CA LEU A 69 -28.88 17.76 15.01
C LEU A 69 -27.74 18.76 15.19
N LYS A 70 -27.94 19.89 15.90
CA LYS A 70 -26.97 21.01 16.01
C LYS A 70 -25.55 20.65 16.48
N LYS A 71 -25.32 19.48 17.09
CA LYS A 71 -23.98 19.03 17.50
C LYS A 71 -23.19 18.34 16.38
N PHE A 72 -23.84 17.83 15.33
CA PHE A 72 -23.15 17.26 14.18
C PHE A 72 -22.53 18.37 13.34
N LYS A 73 -21.28 18.17 12.95
CA LYS A 73 -20.52 19.16 12.16
C LYS A 73 -20.93 19.11 10.70
N TYR A 74 -21.48 17.99 10.24
CA TYR A 74 -21.88 17.77 8.86
C TYR A 74 -23.24 17.08 8.82
N ILE A 75 -24.16 17.62 8.03
CA ILE A 75 -25.49 17.03 7.83
C ILE A 75 -25.63 16.78 6.33
N THR A 76 -25.94 15.55 5.98
CA THR A 76 -26.30 15.14 4.62
C THR A 76 -27.81 14.92 4.59
N TYR A 77 -28.49 15.52 3.61
CA TYR A 77 -29.90 15.24 3.38
C TYR A 77 -30.02 14.19 2.29
N THR A 78 -30.59 13.03 2.64
CA THR A 78 -30.76 11.88 1.73
C THR A 78 -32.18 11.86 1.17
N ALA A 79 -32.27 12.04 -0.16
CA ALA A 79 -33.52 11.95 -0.91
C ALA A 79 -33.80 10.53 -1.43
N GLU A 80 -32.84 9.62 -1.33
CA GLU A 80 -32.91 8.24 -1.83
C GLU A 80 -34.11 7.47 -1.25
N PRO A 81 -34.39 7.47 0.07
CA PRO A 81 -35.59 6.82 0.60
C PRO A 81 -36.88 7.38 -0.03
N ILE A 82 -36.93 8.69 -0.27
CA ILE A 82 -38.10 9.36 -0.84
C ILE A 82 -38.29 8.94 -2.31
N GLN A 83 -37.20 8.83 -3.07
CA GLN A 83 -37.25 8.40 -4.46
C GLN A 83 -37.59 6.91 -4.58
N LEU A 84 -36.98 6.05 -3.77
CA LEU A 84 -37.20 4.60 -3.77
C LEU A 84 -38.60 4.21 -3.30
N ILE A 85 -39.11 4.84 -2.23
CA ILE A 85 -40.44 4.53 -1.69
C ILE A 85 -41.53 5.04 -2.62
N ASN A 86 -41.34 6.23 -3.21
CA ASN A 86 -42.29 6.87 -4.12
C ASN A 86 -43.76 6.78 -3.64
N GLU A 87 -43.99 7.12 -2.37
CA GLU A 87 -45.20 6.74 -1.62
C GLU A 87 -46.53 7.07 -2.30
N ASP A 88 -46.65 8.26 -2.91
CA ASP A 88 -47.88 8.71 -3.56
C ASP A 88 -48.14 8.01 -4.91
N ASN A 89 -47.14 7.31 -5.47
CA ASN A 89 -47.14 6.74 -6.83
C ASN A 89 -47.54 7.75 -7.93
N LEU A 90 -47.18 9.02 -7.74
CA LEU A 90 -47.43 10.12 -8.69
C LEU A 90 -46.22 10.46 -9.56
N ILE A 91 -45.04 9.92 -9.24
CA ILE A 91 -43.82 10.11 -10.02
C ILE A 91 -43.49 8.79 -10.72
N ASP A 92 -43.16 8.86 -12.00
CA ASP A 92 -42.71 7.69 -12.76
C ASP A 92 -41.47 7.04 -12.09
N PRO A 93 -41.34 5.70 -12.05
CA PRO A 93 -40.19 5.02 -11.43
C PRO A 93 -38.83 5.39 -12.04
N THR A 94 -38.79 5.78 -13.32
CA THR A 94 -37.57 6.31 -13.96
C THR A 94 -37.18 7.70 -13.45
N ASP A 95 -38.02 8.34 -12.62
CA ASP A 95 -37.76 9.54 -11.83
C ASP A 95 -37.13 10.66 -12.68
N ILE A 96 -36.03 11.27 -12.21
CA ILE A 96 -35.32 12.35 -12.88
C ILE A 96 -34.62 11.91 -14.19
N SER A 97 -34.54 10.62 -14.48
CA SER A 97 -34.06 10.10 -15.77
C SER A 97 -35.17 9.85 -16.79
N SER A 98 -36.45 10.11 -16.44
CA SER A 98 -37.57 9.84 -17.34
C SER A 98 -37.41 10.50 -18.71
N ILE A 99 -37.67 9.71 -19.77
CA ILE A 99 -37.66 10.17 -21.16
C ILE A 99 -38.92 11.02 -21.44
N ASN A 100 -39.98 10.84 -20.64
CA ASN A 100 -41.15 11.69 -20.68
C ASN A 100 -40.86 13.01 -19.95
N GLU A 101 -40.82 14.12 -20.68
CA GLU A 101 -40.47 15.43 -20.13
C GLU A 101 -41.44 15.92 -19.04
N LEU A 102 -42.71 15.52 -19.06
CA LEU A 102 -43.66 15.88 -18.00
C LEU A 102 -43.30 15.16 -16.70
N GLU A 103 -43.09 13.85 -16.77
CA GLU A 103 -42.71 13.02 -15.62
C GLU A 103 -41.37 13.45 -15.04
N ARG A 104 -40.36 13.64 -15.91
CA ARG A 104 -39.05 14.18 -15.52
C ARG A 104 -39.16 15.50 -14.78
N ARG A 105 -40.00 16.43 -15.26
CA ARG A 105 -40.21 17.73 -14.59
C ARG A 105 -40.90 17.58 -13.25
N ASN A 106 -41.87 16.69 -13.12
CA ASN A 106 -42.54 16.40 -11.85
C ASN A 106 -41.53 15.86 -10.83
N ALA A 107 -40.70 14.91 -11.25
CA ALA A 107 -39.63 14.32 -10.46
C ALA A 107 -38.57 15.36 -10.01
N VAL A 108 -38.09 16.19 -10.94
CA VAL A 108 -37.16 17.29 -10.65
C VAL A 108 -37.79 18.30 -9.69
N ASN A 109 -39.06 18.66 -9.87
CA ASN A 109 -39.75 19.59 -8.98
C ASN A 109 -39.93 19.02 -7.58
N ARG A 110 -40.17 17.71 -7.45
CA ARG A 110 -40.18 17.00 -6.17
C ARG A 110 -38.83 17.14 -5.45
N LEU A 111 -37.71 16.85 -6.11
CA LEU A 111 -36.38 17.03 -5.50
C LEU A 111 -36.05 18.50 -5.17
N LYS A 112 -36.53 19.47 -5.97
CA LYS A 112 -36.40 20.91 -5.63
C LYS A 112 -37.13 21.28 -4.33
N LEU A 113 -38.22 20.59 -3.96
CA LEU A 113 -38.90 20.80 -2.67
C LEU A 113 -38.04 20.28 -1.52
N TYR A 114 -37.54 19.04 -1.63
CA TYR A 114 -36.68 18.45 -0.60
C TYR A 114 -35.32 19.14 -0.47
N MET A 115 -34.81 19.74 -1.54
CA MET A 115 -33.62 20.59 -1.45
C MET A 115 -33.87 21.85 -0.60
N LYS A 116 -35.08 22.42 -0.60
CA LYS A 116 -35.42 23.52 0.33
C LYS A 116 -35.41 23.02 1.76
N GLU A 117 -35.98 21.85 1.99
CA GLU A 117 -35.97 21.20 3.29
C GLU A 117 -34.53 20.89 3.77
N ALA A 118 -33.65 20.41 2.89
CA ALA A 118 -32.24 20.23 3.20
C ALA A 118 -31.57 21.52 3.73
N PHE A 119 -31.91 22.68 3.15
CA PHE A 119 -31.45 23.97 3.68
C PHE A 119 -32.06 24.34 5.05
N GLU A 120 -33.28 23.89 5.36
CA GLU A 120 -33.91 24.03 6.69
C GLU A 120 -33.15 23.22 7.75
N TYR A 121 -32.75 21.99 7.40
CA TYR A 121 -31.94 21.12 8.25
C TYR A 121 -30.51 21.65 8.47
N GLY A 122 -30.09 22.64 7.69
CA GLY A 122 -28.70 23.10 7.69
C GLY A 122 -27.75 22.10 7.03
N ALA A 123 -28.26 21.26 6.13
CA ALA A 123 -27.47 20.30 5.38
C ALA A 123 -26.37 21.00 4.57
N LYS A 124 -25.27 20.28 4.38
CA LYS A 124 -24.14 20.68 3.53
C LYS A 124 -24.13 19.92 2.22
N GLN A 125 -24.87 18.82 2.15
CA GLN A 125 -24.91 17.90 1.03
C GLN A 125 -26.32 17.40 0.80
N PHE A 126 -26.65 17.17 -0.46
CA PHE A 126 -27.91 16.61 -0.93
C PHE A 126 -27.60 15.41 -1.80
N THR A 127 -28.06 14.25 -1.37
CA THR A 127 -27.81 12.97 -2.05
C THR A 127 -29.12 12.50 -2.69
N PHE A 128 -29.00 11.86 -3.86
CA PHE A 128 -30.12 11.44 -4.70
C PHE A 128 -29.68 10.34 -5.66
N LEU A 129 -30.66 9.67 -6.29
CA LEU A 129 -30.45 8.58 -7.26
C LEU A 129 -30.93 8.95 -8.66
N SER A 130 -30.55 8.13 -9.64
CA SER A 130 -30.84 8.38 -11.07
C SER A 130 -32.31 8.15 -11.46
N GLY A 131 -32.99 7.24 -10.77
CA GLY A 131 -34.25 6.64 -11.21
C GLY A 131 -34.01 5.28 -11.87
N GLU A 132 -35.08 4.47 -11.95
CA GLU A 132 -35.01 3.11 -12.46
C GLU A 132 -34.47 3.03 -13.89
N ASP A 133 -33.70 1.97 -14.18
CA ASP A 133 -33.22 1.67 -15.51
C ASP A 133 -34.39 1.31 -16.44
N PRO A 134 -34.54 1.97 -17.60
CA PRO A 134 -35.61 1.68 -18.55
C PRO A 134 -35.42 0.33 -19.29
N GLY A 135 -34.37 -0.43 -18.98
CA GLY A 135 -34.08 -1.72 -19.58
C GLY A 135 -33.50 -1.65 -21.00
N THR A 136 -33.25 -2.83 -21.58
CA THR A 136 -32.67 -2.98 -22.94
C THR A 136 -33.58 -3.71 -23.92
N GLU A 137 -34.85 -3.96 -23.59
CA GLU A 137 -35.77 -4.71 -24.45
C GLU A 137 -35.91 -4.09 -25.86
N LYS A 138 -35.79 -2.77 -25.97
CA LYS A 138 -35.81 -2.01 -27.23
C LYS A 138 -34.42 -1.59 -27.71
N GLY A 139 -33.38 -2.28 -27.25
CA GLY A 139 -31.97 -1.93 -27.43
C GLY A 139 -31.51 -0.80 -26.48
N LEU A 140 -30.32 -0.27 -26.71
CA LEU A 140 -29.69 0.75 -25.85
C LEU A 140 -30.26 2.17 -26.02
N ARG A 141 -31.28 2.35 -26.87
CA ARG A 141 -31.83 3.66 -27.20
C ARG A 141 -32.43 4.34 -25.98
N ASP A 142 -33.23 3.60 -25.20
CA ASP A 142 -33.97 4.17 -24.08
C ASP A 142 -33.00 4.56 -22.94
N ARG A 143 -32.00 3.72 -22.62
CA ARG A 143 -30.90 4.10 -21.71
C ARG A 143 -30.17 5.37 -22.14
N LYS A 144 -29.88 5.51 -23.44
CA LYS A 144 -29.21 6.72 -23.96
C LYS A 144 -30.09 7.97 -23.81
N LEU A 145 -31.38 7.87 -24.10
CA LEU A 145 -32.32 8.96 -23.92
C LEU A 145 -32.51 9.31 -22.43
N ALA A 146 -32.64 8.30 -21.57
CA ALA A 146 -32.78 8.46 -20.14
C ALA A 146 -31.53 9.10 -19.51
N THR A 147 -30.33 8.73 -19.97
CA THR A 147 -29.06 9.37 -19.56
C THR A 147 -29.05 10.85 -19.96
N GLY A 148 -29.52 11.18 -21.17
CA GLY A 148 -29.68 12.57 -21.61
C GLY A 148 -30.69 13.36 -20.76
N SER A 149 -31.81 12.74 -20.40
CA SER A 149 -32.79 13.30 -19.47
C SER A 149 -32.20 13.54 -18.08
N LEU A 150 -31.44 12.57 -17.57
CA LEU A 150 -30.78 12.66 -16.27
C LEU A 150 -29.78 13.82 -16.23
N ILE A 151 -28.95 13.97 -17.28
CA ILE A 151 -28.01 15.10 -17.40
C ILE A 151 -28.75 16.43 -17.29
N LYS A 152 -29.84 16.58 -18.04
CA LYS A 152 -30.69 17.78 -18.02
C LYS A 152 -31.31 18.02 -16.64
N SER A 153 -31.74 16.97 -15.96
CA SER A 153 -32.31 17.05 -14.61
C SER A 153 -31.27 17.49 -13.57
N ILE A 154 -30.06 16.94 -13.62
CA ILE A 154 -28.96 17.32 -12.71
C ILE A 154 -28.57 18.78 -12.94
N ASP A 155 -28.43 19.22 -14.19
CA ASP A 155 -28.17 20.62 -14.54
C ASP A 155 -29.23 21.57 -13.94
N GLU A 156 -30.52 21.23 -14.09
CA GLU A 156 -31.62 22.01 -13.51
C GLU A 156 -31.57 22.06 -11.98
N LEU A 157 -31.27 20.94 -11.33
CA LEU A 157 -31.16 20.85 -9.88
C LEU A 157 -29.97 21.66 -9.36
N CYS A 158 -28.82 21.58 -10.02
CA CYS A 158 -27.64 22.35 -9.64
C CYS A 158 -27.86 23.87 -9.83
N HIS A 159 -28.50 24.30 -10.93
CA HIS A 159 -28.90 25.69 -11.11
C HIS A 159 -29.91 26.16 -10.06
N PHE A 160 -30.84 25.30 -9.66
CA PHE A 160 -31.77 25.60 -8.58
C PHE A 160 -31.05 25.72 -7.23
N ASN A 161 -30.16 24.77 -6.89
CA ASN A 161 -29.32 24.79 -5.69
C ASN A 161 -28.54 26.10 -5.56
N LYS A 162 -27.80 26.50 -6.60
CA LYS A 162 -27.03 27.76 -6.63
C LYS A 162 -27.91 28.99 -6.40
N ARG A 163 -29.07 29.05 -7.06
CA ARG A 163 -30.01 30.18 -6.90
C ARG A 163 -30.61 30.23 -5.50
N LEU A 164 -31.02 29.08 -4.97
CA LEU A 164 -31.61 28.98 -3.64
C LEU A 164 -30.59 29.32 -2.55
N ALA A 165 -29.38 28.79 -2.63
CA ALA A 165 -28.27 29.10 -1.73
C ALA A 165 -27.98 30.61 -1.70
N LYS A 166 -27.90 31.25 -2.87
CA LYS A 166 -27.73 32.71 -2.98
C LYS A 166 -28.89 33.47 -2.32
N LYS A 167 -30.13 33.04 -2.55
CA LYS A 167 -31.33 33.66 -1.94
C LYS A 167 -31.32 33.54 -0.41
N LEU A 168 -30.81 32.42 0.12
CA LEU A 168 -30.74 32.15 1.56
C LEU A 168 -29.45 32.66 2.22
N ASN A 169 -28.54 33.30 1.46
CA ASN A 169 -27.20 33.69 1.91
C ASN A 169 -26.41 32.52 2.53
N LYS A 170 -26.50 31.34 1.91
CA LYS A 170 -25.80 30.11 2.28
C LYS A 170 -24.88 29.66 1.14
N LYS A 171 -23.96 28.73 1.42
CA LYS A 171 -23.21 28.02 0.38
C LYS A 171 -24.13 27.03 -0.35
N PRO A 172 -23.94 26.78 -1.67
CA PRO A 172 -24.63 25.69 -2.35
C PRO A 172 -24.36 24.35 -1.67
N LEU A 173 -25.35 23.46 -1.70
CA LEU A 173 -25.19 22.09 -1.23
C LEU A 173 -24.21 21.36 -2.16
N LYS A 174 -23.36 20.50 -1.60
CA LYS A 174 -22.66 19.48 -2.38
C LYS A 174 -23.73 18.55 -2.98
N MET A 175 -23.67 18.33 -4.29
CA MET A 175 -24.64 17.48 -5.00
C MET A 175 -23.98 16.12 -5.21
N THR A 176 -24.67 15.06 -4.80
CA THR A 176 -24.08 13.72 -4.81
C THR A 176 -25.07 12.74 -5.38
N LEU A 177 -24.70 12.09 -6.47
CA LEU A 177 -25.46 10.98 -7.04
C LEU A 177 -24.89 9.67 -6.49
N GLU A 178 -25.73 8.87 -5.83
CA GLU A 178 -25.35 7.52 -5.43
C GLU A 178 -25.41 6.56 -6.62
N ILE A 179 -24.39 5.71 -6.71
CA ILE A 179 -24.28 4.65 -7.71
C ILE A 179 -24.88 3.39 -7.10
N PHE A 180 -25.90 2.82 -7.73
CA PHE A 180 -26.59 1.61 -7.26
C PHE A 180 -26.41 0.45 -8.24
N ASP A 181 -26.91 -0.73 -7.90
CA ASP A 181 -26.97 -1.81 -8.87
C ASP A 181 -27.95 -1.51 -10.04
N ARG A 182 -27.72 -2.15 -11.20
CA ARG A 182 -28.62 -2.08 -12.37
C ARG A 182 -29.18 -3.47 -12.70
N SER A 183 -30.02 -3.98 -11.80
CA SER A 183 -30.72 -5.26 -11.98
C SER A 183 -32.15 -5.19 -11.46
N ASP A 184 -33.08 -5.81 -12.18
CA ASP A 184 -34.48 -5.99 -11.81
C ASP A 184 -34.73 -7.20 -10.90
N GLU A 185 -33.67 -7.86 -10.42
CA GLU A 185 -33.79 -8.97 -9.49
C GLU A 185 -34.38 -8.54 -8.13
N PRO A 186 -35.12 -9.42 -7.42
CA PRO A 186 -35.58 -9.11 -6.07
C PRO A 186 -34.44 -8.73 -5.13
N GLY A 187 -34.61 -7.66 -4.34
CA GLY A 187 -33.59 -7.18 -3.41
C GLY A 187 -32.63 -6.13 -3.99
N HIS A 188 -32.70 -5.88 -5.29
CA HIS A 188 -31.93 -4.86 -6.01
C HIS A 188 -32.72 -3.55 -6.18
N LYS A 189 -32.05 -2.45 -6.53
CA LYS A 189 -32.66 -1.12 -6.73
C LYS A 189 -32.84 -0.73 -8.19
N ASN A 190 -32.29 -1.51 -9.13
CA ASN A 190 -32.47 -1.33 -10.58
C ASN A 190 -32.25 0.11 -11.08
N GLN A 191 -31.15 0.76 -10.73
CA GLN A 191 -30.92 2.17 -11.08
C GLN A 191 -30.25 2.36 -12.43
N LEU A 192 -30.67 3.39 -13.17
CA LEU A 192 -30.06 3.76 -14.45
C LEU A 192 -28.55 3.98 -14.30
N ILE A 193 -28.08 4.67 -13.26
CA ILE A 193 -26.63 4.83 -13.02
C ILE A 193 -26.18 3.81 -11.99
N GLY A 194 -25.44 2.82 -12.47
CA GLY A 194 -24.88 1.75 -11.65
C GLY A 194 -23.49 1.29 -12.08
N PRO A 195 -23.32 0.80 -13.32
CA PRO A 195 -21.99 0.59 -13.90
C PRO A 195 -21.09 1.81 -13.73
N SER A 196 -19.95 1.64 -13.08
CA SER A 196 -19.10 2.77 -12.68
C SER A 196 -18.47 3.50 -13.86
N ASP A 197 -18.29 2.86 -15.01
CA ASP A 197 -17.81 3.48 -16.24
C ASP A 197 -18.84 4.47 -16.82
N GLU A 198 -20.12 4.14 -16.74
CA GLU A 198 -21.23 5.03 -17.09
C GLU A 198 -21.39 6.16 -16.06
N ALA A 199 -21.27 5.86 -14.76
CA ALA A 199 -21.28 6.87 -13.71
C ALA A 199 -20.14 7.90 -13.89
N ARG A 200 -18.93 7.42 -14.22
CA ARG A 200 -17.78 8.28 -14.57
C ARG A 200 -18.10 9.17 -15.77
N SER A 201 -18.68 8.60 -16.83
CA SER A 201 -19.00 9.34 -18.05
C SER A 201 -20.02 10.45 -17.77
N LEU A 202 -21.04 10.17 -16.95
CA LEU A 202 -21.99 11.17 -16.46
C LEU A 202 -21.29 12.28 -15.66
N ALA A 203 -20.42 11.92 -14.71
CA ALA A 203 -19.74 12.91 -13.89
C ALA A 203 -18.77 13.80 -14.68
N VAL A 204 -18.10 13.26 -15.70
CA VAL A 204 -17.30 14.03 -16.66
C VAL A 204 -18.18 15.06 -17.36
N GLU A 205 -19.34 14.65 -17.89
CA GLU A 205 -20.26 15.55 -18.58
C GLU A 205 -20.74 16.68 -17.66
N ILE A 206 -21.27 16.35 -16.48
CA ILE A 206 -21.82 17.32 -15.53
C ILE A 206 -20.77 18.33 -15.07
N ARG A 207 -19.55 17.88 -14.75
CA ARG A 207 -18.49 18.77 -14.24
C ARG A 207 -17.75 19.52 -15.32
N ASN A 208 -17.33 18.82 -16.38
CA ASN A 208 -16.40 19.37 -17.36
C ASN A 208 -17.10 20.03 -18.54
N VAL A 209 -18.33 19.61 -18.87
CA VAL A 209 -19.13 20.22 -19.95
C VAL A 209 -20.11 21.24 -19.39
N TYR A 210 -20.89 20.88 -18.37
CA TYR A 210 -21.89 21.78 -17.77
C TYR A 210 -21.32 22.67 -16.63
N GLY A 211 -20.10 22.43 -16.16
CA GLY A 211 -19.42 23.31 -15.20
C GLY A 211 -19.92 23.19 -13.75
N HIS A 212 -20.57 22.08 -13.39
CA HIS A 212 -21.09 21.83 -12.04
C HIS A 212 -20.09 21.12 -11.15
N TYR A 213 -19.01 21.80 -10.75
CA TYR A 213 -17.95 21.20 -9.91
C TYR A 213 -18.40 20.83 -8.49
N GLU A 214 -19.56 21.30 -8.03
CA GLU A 214 -20.19 20.86 -6.78
C GLU A 214 -20.82 19.46 -6.86
N PHE A 215 -20.97 18.92 -8.07
CA PHE A 215 -21.46 17.56 -8.32
C PHE A 215 -20.35 16.53 -8.15
N GLY A 216 -20.70 15.38 -7.60
CA GLY A 216 -19.85 14.20 -7.57
C GLY A 216 -20.67 12.95 -7.32
N LEU A 217 -19.95 11.84 -7.15
CA LEU A 217 -20.50 10.50 -7.03
C LEU A 217 -20.31 9.99 -5.60
N MET A 218 -21.26 9.17 -5.16
CA MET A 218 -21.13 8.32 -3.99
C MET A 218 -21.02 6.88 -4.44
N TYR A 219 -19.99 6.20 -3.93
CA TYR A 219 -19.81 4.77 -4.11
C TYR A 219 -20.05 4.07 -2.77
N ASP A 220 -20.98 3.12 -2.74
CA ASP A 220 -21.18 2.22 -1.60
C ASP A 220 -20.46 0.89 -1.86
N LEU A 221 -19.70 0.46 -0.86
CA LEU A 221 -19.07 -0.86 -0.84
C LEU A 221 -20.07 -2.01 -1.00
N SER A 222 -21.31 -1.88 -0.52
CA SER A 222 -22.32 -2.94 -0.61
C SER A 222 -22.67 -3.29 -2.07
N HIS A 223 -22.69 -2.27 -2.95
CA HIS A 223 -23.03 -2.41 -4.37
C HIS A 223 -21.92 -3.02 -5.21
N MET A 224 -20.67 -3.05 -4.73
CA MET A 224 -19.52 -3.58 -5.47
C MET A 224 -19.76 -5.02 -5.96
N TYR A 225 -20.50 -5.82 -5.19
CA TYR A 225 -20.86 -7.20 -5.52
C TYR A 225 -22.17 -7.34 -6.32
N LEU A 226 -22.97 -6.27 -6.40
CA LEU A 226 -24.26 -6.25 -7.09
C LEU A 226 -24.17 -5.58 -8.45
N ILE A 227 -23.23 -4.66 -8.63
CA ILE A 227 -22.92 -4.01 -9.91
C ILE A 227 -22.07 -4.97 -10.74
N SER A 228 -22.51 -5.22 -11.97
CA SER A 228 -21.77 -6.00 -12.96
C SER A 228 -21.49 -5.16 -14.21
N ASN A 229 -20.24 -5.19 -14.67
CA ASN A 229 -19.82 -4.62 -15.96
C ASN A 229 -19.60 -5.72 -17.00
N GLY A 230 -20.49 -6.72 -17.01
CA GLY A 230 -20.42 -7.87 -17.92
C GLY A 230 -20.74 -9.18 -17.21
N TYR A 231 -19.76 -10.07 -17.07
CA TYR A 231 -19.90 -11.35 -16.37
C TYR A 231 -19.36 -11.33 -14.94
N ASP A 232 -18.54 -10.34 -14.59
CA ASP A 232 -17.90 -10.21 -13.28
C ASP A 232 -18.42 -8.97 -12.53
N HIS A 233 -18.48 -9.07 -11.20
CA HIS A 233 -18.79 -7.96 -10.30
C HIS A 233 -17.64 -6.94 -10.28
N GLU A 234 -17.92 -5.72 -9.82
CA GLU A 234 -16.89 -4.71 -9.65
C GLU A 234 -15.91 -5.09 -8.53
N ASN A 235 -14.75 -4.42 -8.51
CA ASN A 235 -13.77 -4.56 -7.44
C ASN A 235 -13.16 -3.19 -7.11
N VAL A 236 -12.32 -3.16 -6.08
CA VAL A 236 -11.74 -1.94 -5.52
C VAL A 236 -10.95 -1.08 -6.54
N GLU A 237 -10.51 -1.63 -7.68
CA GLU A 237 -9.84 -0.85 -8.73
C GLU A 237 -10.75 0.24 -9.33
N VAL A 238 -12.07 0.06 -9.24
CA VAL A 238 -13.04 1.04 -9.74
C VAL A 238 -12.92 2.39 -9.03
N LEU A 239 -12.53 2.37 -7.75
CA LEU A 239 -12.29 3.58 -6.96
C LEU A 239 -11.22 4.47 -7.60
N LYS A 240 -10.17 3.88 -8.18
CA LYS A 240 -9.12 4.65 -8.88
C LYS A 240 -9.65 5.33 -10.13
N ALA A 241 -10.58 4.69 -10.83
CA ALA A 241 -11.22 5.27 -12.02
C ALA A 241 -12.21 6.39 -11.67
N LEU A 242 -12.88 6.28 -10.52
CA LEU A 242 -13.86 7.25 -10.01
C LEU A 242 -13.24 8.36 -9.16
N ALA A 243 -12.01 8.20 -8.66
CA ALA A 243 -11.36 9.09 -7.70
C ALA A 243 -11.54 10.60 -7.95
N PRO A 244 -11.41 11.12 -9.20
CA PRO A 244 -11.60 12.55 -9.44
C PRO A 244 -13.03 13.06 -9.16
N PHE A 245 -14.02 12.17 -9.15
CA PHE A 245 -15.46 12.44 -9.09
C PHE A 245 -16.12 11.99 -7.79
N LEU A 246 -15.47 11.13 -7.00
CA LEU A 246 -15.97 10.71 -5.70
C LEU A 246 -16.02 11.90 -4.74
N ASN A 247 -17.16 12.11 -4.09
CA ASN A 247 -17.32 13.15 -3.09
C ASN A 247 -17.99 12.67 -1.79
N TRP A 248 -18.33 11.38 -1.75
CA TRP A 248 -18.84 10.64 -0.59
C TRP A 248 -18.59 9.14 -0.79
N ILE A 249 -18.52 8.40 0.30
CA ILE A 249 -18.44 6.94 0.30
C ILE A 249 -19.47 6.42 1.29
N HIS A 250 -20.15 5.34 0.95
CA HIS A 250 -20.86 4.53 1.92
C HIS A 250 -20.13 3.21 2.16
N ILE A 251 -20.21 2.74 3.40
CA ILE A 251 -19.74 1.43 3.81
C ILE A 251 -20.96 0.67 4.30
N GLY A 252 -21.52 -0.17 3.44
CA GLY A 252 -22.55 -1.14 3.74
C GLY A 252 -22.11 -2.59 3.53
N ASN A 253 -23.08 -3.52 3.58
CA ASN A 253 -22.87 -4.94 3.34
C ASN A 253 -24.08 -5.54 2.63
N SER A 254 -23.86 -6.27 1.53
CA SER A 254 -24.91 -6.95 0.76
C SER A 254 -24.90 -8.45 1.02
N VAL A 255 -25.87 -9.17 0.47
CA VAL A 255 -25.95 -10.64 0.55
C VAL A 255 -26.09 -11.23 -0.85
N ALA A 256 -25.18 -12.14 -1.23
CA ALA A 256 -25.16 -12.74 -2.56
C ALA A 256 -25.95 -14.06 -2.67
N ASP A 257 -26.29 -14.70 -1.54
CA ASP A 257 -27.06 -15.94 -1.55
C ASP A 257 -28.55 -15.65 -1.79
N LYS A 258 -29.08 -16.10 -2.94
CA LYS A 258 -30.47 -15.93 -3.36
C LYS A 258 -31.48 -16.61 -2.44
N GLU A 259 -31.05 -17.61 -1.67
CA GLU A 259 -31.91 -18.31 -0.71
C GLU A 259 -31.93 -17.63 0.67
N ASP A 260 -31.05 -16.65 0.92
CA ASP A 260 -31.08 -15.88 2.16
C ASP A 260 -32.24 -14.85 2.13
N PRO A 261 -33.03 -14.73 3.20
CA PRO A 261 -34.13 -13.76 3.27
C PRO A 261 -33.67 -12.28 3.15
N ASN A 262 -32.38 -12.00 3.29
CA ASN A 262 -31.79 -10.69 3.11
C ASN A 262 -30.98 -10.57 1.80
N TYR A 263 -31.23 -11.43 0.80
CA TYR A 263 -30.60 -11.34 -0.52
C TYR A 263 -30.65 -9.92 -1.12
N GLY A 264 -29.54 -9.51 -1.73
CA GLY A 264 -29.39 -8.24 -2.44
C GLY A 264 -28.91 -7.09 -1.56
N ASP A 265 -29.37 -5.89 -1.91
CA ASP A 265 -29.01 -4.62 -1.29
C ASP A 265 -29.84 -4.34 -0.03
N THR A 266 -29.43 -4.99 1.07
CA THR A 266 -30.15 -5.00 2.35
C THR A 266 -29.36 -4.44 3.52
N HIS A 267 -28.09 -4.04 3.31
CA HIS A 267 -27.22 -3.41 4.31
C HIS A 267 -27.18 -4.17 5.64
N VAL A 268 -27.02 -5.49 5.60
CA VAL A 268 -26.94 -6.33 6.81
C VAL A 268 -25.77 -5.90 7.70
N SER A 269 -25.84 -6.21 9.00
CA SER A 269 -24.72 -5.94 9.92
C SER A 269 -23.41 -6.57 9.42
N MET A 270 -22.27 -5.96 9.76
CA MET A 270 -20.96 -6.44 9.30
C MET A 270 -20.60 -7.85 9.82
N ASP A 271 -21.17 -8.26 10.96
CA ASP A 271 -21.02 -9.60 11.53
C ASP A 271 -22.08 -10.60 11.01
N TYR A 272 -22.87 -10.24 10.00
CA TYR A 272 -23.87 -11.14 9.42
C TYR A 272 -23.17 -12.29 8.66
N PRO A 273 -23.43 -13.57 8.99
CA PRO A 273 -22.65 -14.69 8.47
C PRO A 273 -22.63 -14.82 6.94
N ASN A 274 -23.71 -14.43 6.26
CA ASN A 274 -23.85 -14.52 4.80
C ASN A 274 -23.59 -13.17 4.09
N GLY A 275 -23.04 -12.19 4.80
CA GLY A 275 -22.67 -10.90 4.20
C GLY A 275 -21.50 -11.05 3.21
N THR A 276 -21.53 -10.29 2.12
CA THR A 276 -20.48 -10.28 1.09
C THR A 276 -19.22 -9.53 1.52
N VAL A 277 -19.39 -8.52 2.37
CA VAL A 277 -18.30 -7.67 2.87
C VAL A 277 -17.71 -8.28 4.13
N THR A 278 -16.59 -8.97 3.97
CA THR A 278 -15.78 -9.51 5.06
C THR A 278 -14.79 -8.46 5.61
N PRO A 279 -14.14 -8.68 6.77
CA PRO A 279 -13.09 -7.79 7.26
C PRO A 279 -11.93 -7.58 6.26
N GLU A 280 -11.55 -8.62 5.51
CA GLU A 280 -10.51 -8.54 4.46
C GLU A 280 -10.97 -7.60 3.33
N VAL A 281 -12.22 -7.75 2.87
CA VAL A 281 -12.80 -6.91 1.82
C VAL A 281 -12.87 -5.45 2.25
N LEU A 282 -13.30 -5.18 3.50
CA LEU A 282 -13.32 -3.83 4.02
C LEU A 282 -11.89 -3.24 4.07
N LYS A 283 -10.91 -4.02 4.52
CA LYS A 283 -9.50 -3.59 4.53
C LYS A 283 -9.00 -3.25 3.12
N ASP A 284 -9.29 -4.06 2.12
CA ASP A 284 -8.88 -3.81 0.74
C ASP A 284 -9.54 -2.56 0.15
N PHE A 285 -10.83 -2.37 0.45
CA PHE A 285 -11.58 -1.18 0.05
C PHE A 285 -11.01 0.08 0.69
N LEU A 286 -10.78 0.07 2.01
CA LEU A 286 -10.18 1.20 2.70
C LEU A 286 -8.72 1.43 2.28
N THR A 287 -7.96 0.38 1.97
CA THR A 287 -6.60 0.52 1.40
C THR A 287 -6.65 1.26 0.07
N SER A 288 -7.60 0.88 -0.79
CA SER A 288 -7.78 1.52 -2.10
C SER A 288 -8.24 2.98 -1.99
N LEU A 289 -9.12 3.31 -1.02
CA LEU A 289 -9.49 4.70 -0.72
C LEU A 289 -8.31 5.52 -0.21
N ASN A 290 -7.44 4.91 0.60
CA ASN A 290 -6.25 5.57 1.13
C ASN A 290 -5.21 5.79 0.01
N ASP A 291 -5.06 4.85 -0.92
CA ASP A 291 -4.16 4.96 -2.09
C ASP A 291 -4.55 6.07 -3.05
N ILE A 292 -5.85 6.37 -3.18
CA ILE A 292 -6.36 7.50 -3.98
C ILE A 292 -6.43 8.81 -3.17
N GLU A 293 -5.93 8.82 -1.93
CA GLU A 293 -5.93 9.98 -1.03
C GLU A 293 -7.35 10.56 -0.83
N PHE A 294 -8.36 9.71 -0.63
CA PHE A 294 -9.73 10.17 -0.44
C PHE A 294 -9.91 10.94 0.88
N GLU A 295 -10.31 12.22 0.80
CA GLU A 295 -10.43 13.12 1.97
C GLU A 295 -11.88 13.50 2.35
N ASP A 296 -12.87 13.06 1.56
CA ASP A 296 -14.28 13.43 1.76
C ASP A 296 -14.99 12.51 2.79
N GLY A 297 -16.32 12.60 2.91
CA GLY A 297 -17.07 11.88 3.94
C GLY A 297 -17.25 10.39 3.68
N ILE A 298 -17.31 9.64 4.78
CA ILE A 298 -17.52 8.19 4.82
C ILE A 298 -18.75 7.93 5.70
N GLY A 299 -19.86 7.55 5.07
CA GLY A 299 -21.11 7.16 5.71
C GLY A 299 -21.15 5.67 6.03
N PHE A 300 -21.67 5.34 7.20
CA PHE A 300 -21.89 3.97 7.64
C PHE A 300 -23.35 3.63 7.36
N GLU A 301 -23.59 2.62 6.52
CA GLU A 301 -24.93 2.27 6.06
C GLU A 301 -25.25 0.82 6.43
N TYR A 302 -25.87 0.66 7.59
CA TYR A 302 -26.21 -0.66 8.13
C TYR A 302 -27.61 -0.64 8.72
N THR A 303 -28.38 -1.70 8.45
CA THR A 303 -29.75 -1.88 8.92
C THR A 303 -29.83 -3.07 9.89
N PRO A 304 -30.31 -2.88 11.14
CA PRO A 304 -30.53 -3.98 12.06
C PRO A 304 -31.60 -4.96 11.57
N ARG A 305 -31.32 -6.26 11.66
CA ARG A 305 -32.22 -7.34 11.21
C ARG A 305 -32.62 -8.27 12.36
N GLY A 306 -33.81 -8.88 12.22
CA GLY A 306 -34.31 -9.90 13.14
C GLY A 306 -34.43 -9.40 14.60
N ARG A 307 -33.52 -9.83 15.47
CA ARG A 307 -33.49 -9.46 16.90
C ARG A 307 -32.35 -8.49 17.25
N GLN A 308 -31.64 -7.98 16.25
CA GLN A 308 -30.54 -7.04 16.46
C GLN A 308 -31.04 -5.70 16.99
N LEU A 309 -30.21 -5.05 17.80
CA LEU A 309 -30.41 -3.68 18.26
C LEU A 309 -29.57 -2.74 17.40
N SER A 310 -30.13 -1.59 17.00
CA SER A 310 -29.41 -0.53 16.27
C SER A 310 -28.06 -0.19 16.92
N GLU A 311 -28.04 -0.04 18.25
CA GLU A 311 -26.83 0.29 18.99
C GLU A 311 -25.72 -0.76 18.85
N SER A 312 -26.10 -2.04 18.77
CA SER A 312 -25.14 -3.14 18.62
C SER A 312 -24.56 -3.15 17.21
N VAL A 313 -25.42 -3.02 16.19
CA VAL A 313 -25.01 -3.00 14.77
C VAL A 313 -24.04 -1.84 14.51
N ILE A 314 -24.35 -0.65 15.05
CA ILE A 314 -23.46 0.52 14.93
C ILE A 314 -22.10 0.25 15.57
N LYS A 315 -22.06 -0.35 16.78
CA LYS A 315 -20.79 -0.66 17.47
C LYS A 315 -19.96 -1.69 16.71
N VAL A 316 -20.60 -2.70 16.13
CA VAL A 316 -19.93 -3.70 15.29
C VAL A 316 -19.33 -3.03 14.05
N ALA A 317 -20.08 -2.17 13.37
CA ALA A 317 -19.58 -1.44 12.21
C ALA A 317 -18.39 -0.53 12.54
N ILE A 318 -18.46 0.18 13.68
CA ILE A 318 -17.33 0.98 14.17
C ILE A 318 -16.09 0.10 14.42
N ALA A 319 -16.26 -1.02 15.13
CA ALA A 319 -15.15 -1.91 15.44
C ALA A 319 -14.50 -2.47 14.17
N GLY A 320 -15.30 -2.92 13.19
CA GLY A 320 -14.79 -3.42 11.91
C GLY A 320 -14.06 -2.37 11.09
N PHE A 321 -14.60 -1.13 11.01
CA PHE A 321 -13.89 -0.02 10.35
C PHE A 321 -12.59 0.35 11.06
N GLU A 322 -12.59 0.40 12.40
CA GLU A 322 -11.42 0.70 13.22
C GLU A 322 -10.33 -0.35 13.06
N GLU A 323 -10.69 -1.63 13.06
CA GLU A 323 -9.77 -2.73 12.82
C GLU A 323 -9.19 -2.64 11.39
N ALA A 324 -10.06 -2.53 10.37
CA ALA A 324 -9.63 -2.45 8.98
C ALA A 324 -8.70 -1.25 8.75
N ARG A 325 -9.04 -0.05 9.25
CA ARG A 325 -8.19 1.14 9.07
C ARG A 325 -6.87 1.11 9.85
N GLN A 326 -6.79 0.35 10.94
CA GLN A 326 -5.55 0.16 11.69
C GLN A 326 -4.65 -0.88 11.02
N GLN A 327 -5.24 -1.84 10.30
CA GLN A 327 -4.54 -2.81 9.48
C GLN A 327 -4.11 -2.26 8.11
N ILE A 328 -4.63 -1.10 7.69
CA ILE A 328 -4.04 -0.34 6.57
C ILE A 328 -2.63 -0.01 7.02
N ASP A 329 -1.71 -0.81 6.49
CA ASP A 329 -0.31 -0.90 6.84
C ASP A 329 0.18 0.46 7.31
N VAL A 330 0.37 0.61 8.62
CA VAL A 330 0.35 1.92 9.29
C VAL A 330 1.44 2.78 8.65
N ASN A 331 1.02 3.61 7.69
CA ASN A 331 1.81 4.54 6.86
C ASN A 331 2.48 4.03 5.57
N TYR A 332 2.21 2.83 5.05
CA TYR A 332 2.74 2.40 3.75
C TYR A 332 1.71 2.50 2.61
N ALA A 333 1.32 3.73 2.26
CA ALA A 333 0.71 4.01 0.96
C ALA A 333 1.72 4.72 0.07
N LEU A 334 1.92 4.17 -1.13
CA LEU A 334 2.76 4.77 -2.16
C LEU A 334 2.03 5.90 -2.90
N GLY A 335 0.69 5.84 -2.93
CA GLY A 335 -0.12 6.71 -3.78
C GLY A 335 0.33 6.61 -5.24
N SER A 336 0.55 7.76 -5.89
CA SER A 336 1.06 7.83 -7.26
C SER A 336 2.59 7.74 -7.40
N TYR A 337 3.33 7.60 -6.28
CA TYR A 337 4.79 7.60 -6.30
C TYR A 337 5.37 6.32 -6.93
N ARG A 338 6.38 6.50 -7.79
CA ARG A 338 7.20 5.40 -8.32
C ARG A 338 8.66 5.83 -8.41
N PHE A 339 9.55 5.12 -7.72
CA PHE A 339 10.98 5.35 -7.82
C PHE A 339 11.49 5.03 -9.23
N LYS A 340 12.15 6.02 -9.85
CA LYS A 340 12.77 5.89 -11.17
C LYS A 340 14.28 6.05 -11.05
N THR A 341 15.02 4.94 -11.06
CA THR A 341 16.50 4.94 -10.95
C THR A 341 17.18 5.84 -11.97
N ARG A 342 16.68 5.91 -13.21
CA ARG A 342 17.26 6.73 -14.29
C ARG A 342 17.27 8.24 -13.99
N ARG A 343 16.42 8.73 -13.08
CA ARG A 343 16.48 10.12 -12.61
C ARG A 343 17.68 10.37 -11.70
N PHE A 344 18.06 9.36 -10.93
CA PHE A 344 19.18 9.41 -10.00
C PHE A 344 20.52 9.04 -10.66
N LEU A 345 20.55 7.96 -11.46
CA LEU A 345 21.71 7.50 -12.23
C LEU A 345 21.35 7.43 -13.74
N PRO A 346 21.37 8.56 -14.46
CA PRO A 346 21.09 8.60 -15.90
C PRO A 346 22.16 7.89 -16.73
N GLU A 347 21.82 7.55 -17.97
CA GLU A 347 22.68 6.79 -18.89
C GLU A 347 24.01 7.49 -19.12
N LYS A 348 24.00 8.82 -19.15
CA LYS A 348 25.23 9.61 -19.32
C LYS A 348 26.25 9.32 -18.22
N ILE A 349 25.83 9.29 -16.96
CA ILE A 349 26.72 8.95 -15.83
C ILE A 349 27.10 7.47 -15.90
N PHE A 350 26.15 6.60 -16.21
CA PHE A 350 26.42 5.17 -16.38
C PHE A 350 27.51 4.90 -17.43
N TYR A 351 27.47 5.57 -18.58
CA TYR A 351 28.50 5.43 -19.61
C TYR A 351 29.83 6.12 -19.26
N MET A 352 29.84 7.14 -18.39
CA MET A 352 31.09 7.67 -17.85
C MET A 352 31.87 6.60 -17.08
N ILE A 353 31.19 5.67 -16.41
CA ILE A 353 31.85 4.53 -15.74
C ILE A 353 32.60 3.69 -16.78
N THR A 354 31.96 3.36 -17.90
CA THR A 354 32.59 2.60 -18.99
C THR A 354 33.83 3.32 -19.54
N GLU A 355 33.75 4.63 -19.75
CA GLU A 355 34.88 5.42 -20.23
C GLU A 355 36.04 5.44 -19.22
N GLU A 356 35.76 5.62 -17.93
CA GLU A 356 36.79 5.59 -16.89
C GLU A 356 37.36 4.18 -16.71
N LYS A 357 36.55 3.12 -16.83
CA LYS A 357 37.00 1.72 -16.85
C LYS A 357 38.01 1.47 -17.97
N LYS A 358 37.72 1.96 -19.17
CA LYS A 358 38.57 1.77 -20.35
C LYS A 358 39.89 2.54 -20.24
N ASN A 359 39.84 3.76 -19.73
CA ASN A 359 40.96 4.70 -19.87
C ASN A 359 41.80 4.85 -18.60
N ASN A 360 41.21 4.71 -17.41
CA ASN A 360 41.83 5.17 -16.16
C ASN A 360 41.72 4.20 -14.97
N ILE A 361 41.14 3.00 -15.14
CA ILE A 361 40.77 2.11 -14.02
C ILE A 361 41.89 1.84 -13.01
N ASN A 362 43.07 1.44 -13.47
CA ASN A 362 44.17 1.06 -12.57
C ASN A 362 44.59 2.22 -11.68
N LYS A 363 44.64 3.44 -12.25
CA LYS A 363 44.97 4.64 -11.50
C LYS A 363 43.88 4.98 -10.50
N ILE A 364 42.61 4.98 -10.94
CA ILE A 364 41.47 5.27 -10.08
C ILE A 364 41.44 4.32 -8.89
N LEU A 365 41.51 3.00 -9.13
CA LEU A 365 41.48 2.00 -8.08
C LEU A 365 42.65 2.18 -7.11
N GLN A 366 43.88 2.32 -7.62
CA GLN A 366 45.06 2.53 -6.78
C GLN A 366 44.92 3.77 -5.89
N ASP A 367 44.44 4.88 -6.45
CA ASP A 367 44.25 6.14 -5.72
C ASP A 367 43.11 6.02 -4.69
N GLU A 368 41.98 5.39 -5.03
CA GLU A 368 40.85 5.18 -4.13
C GLU A 368 41.25 4.26 -2.96
N TYR A 369 41.89 3.12 -3.22
CA TYR A 369 42.32 2.20 -2.16
C TYR A 369 43.34 2.83 -1.22
N ARG A 370 44.32 3.55 -1.77
CA ARG A 370 45.39 4.18 -0.97
C ARG A 370 44.87 5.30 -0.06
N ASN A 371 43.90 6.07 -0.55
CA ASN A 371 43.40 7.25 0.14
C ASN A 371 42.06 7.02 0.86
N ARG A 372 41.53 5.79 0.85
CA ARG A 372 40.25 5.47 1.48
C ARG A 372 40.29 5.79 2.97
N VAL A 373 39.35 6.60 3.42
CA VAL A 373 39.12 6.84 4.85
C VAL A 373 38.34 5.66 5.42
N LYS A 374 39.01 4.84 6.23
CA LYS A 374 38.39 3.71 6.91
C LYS A 374 37.69 4.15 8.20
N ARG A 375 36.57 3.51 8.52
CA ARG A 375 35.90 3.69 9.80
C ARG A 375 36.75 3.13 10.95
N PRO A 376 36.96 3.86 12.05
CA PRO A 376 37.54 3.30 13.27
C PRO A 376 36.57 2.33 13.95
N HIS A 377 37.06 1.18 14.44
CA HIS A 377 36.29 0.17 15.18
C HIS A 377 34.91 -0.19 14.55
N PRO A 378 34.86 -0.58 13.27
CA PRO A 378 33.60 -0.79 12.56
C PRO A 378 32.75 -1.94 13.11
N TRP A 379 33.26 -2.74 14.05
CA TRP A 379 32.63 -3.96 14.54
C TRP A 379 31.96 -3.79 15.92
N ASP A 380 32.07 -2.61 16.54
CA ASP A 380 31.60 -2.35 17.90
C ASP A 380 30.10 -1.97 17.97
N THR A 381 29.49 -1.68 16.83
CA THR A 381 28.09 -1.25 16.71
C THR A 381 27.28 -2.25 15.90
N ASN A 382 25.95 -2.06 15.90
CA ASN A 382 25.12 -2.73 14.90
C ASN A 382 25.47 -2.21 13.49
N LEU A 383 25.29 -3.07 12.48
CA LEU A 383 25.71 -2.83 11.10
C LEU A 383 24.54 -2.97 10.12
N VAL A 384 24.48 -2.07 9.13
CA VAL A 384 23.59 -2.14 7.98
C VAL A 384 24.43 -2.17 6.71
N ILE A 385 24.57 -3.36 6.13
CA ILE A 385 25.43 -3.61 4.97
C ILE A 385 24.57 -4.00 3.76
N ILE A 386 24.80 -3.34 2.63
CA ILE A 386 24.14 -3.71 1.36
C ILE A 386 24.78 -4.98 0.79
N ALA A 387 23.97 -5.95 0.37
CA ALA A 387 24.43 -7.17 -0.31
C ALA A 387 24.27 -7.04 -1.83
N ALA A 388 25.39 -6.98 -2.56
CA ALA A 388 25.44 -6.59 -3.96
C ALA A 388 26.06 -7.64 -4.92
N ASP A 389 25.96 -8.93 -4.62
CA ASP A 389 26.68 -10.03 -5.30
C ASP A 389 25.81 -11.07 -6.03
N HIS A 390 24.49 -10.91 -5.99
CA HIS A 390 23.52 -11.87 -6.54
C HIS A 390 23.71 -12.17 -8.05
N PRO A 391 23.91 -11.17 -8.94
CA PRO A 391 24.03 -11.44 -10.37
C PRO A 391 25.16 -12.41 -10.72
N ALA A 392 26.29 -12.34 -9.99
CA ALA A 392 27.43 -13.23 -10.19
C ALA A 392 27.13 -14.71 -9.88
N ARG A 393 26.04 -15.00 -9.16
CA ARG A 393 25.55 -16.37 -8.89
C ARG A 393 24.42 -16.81 -9.82
N ARG A 394 24.16 -16.08 -10.91
CA ARG A 394 22.97 -16.26 -11.78
C ARG A 394 21.65 -16.04 -11.03
N VAL A 395 21.66 -15.16 -10.02
CA VAL A 395 20.45 -14.72 -9.31
C VAL A 395 20.16 -13.29 -9.74
N THR A 396 19.28 -13.14 -10.73
CA THR A 396 18.90 -11.83 -11.29
C THR A 396 17.43 -11.47 -11.08
N ASN A 397 16.64 -12.39 -10.54
CA ASN A 397 15.18 -12.25 -10.47
C ASN A 397 14.73 -11.33 -9.31
N VAL A 398 13.71 -10.52 -9.57
CA VAL A 398 12.97 -9.71 -8.60
C VAL A 398 11.48 -9.87 -8.90
N GLY A 399 10.71 -10.43 -7.96
CA GLY A 399 9.32 -10.82 -8.22
C GLY A 399 9.23 -11.75 -9.44
N SER A 400 8.34 -11.42 -10.37
CA SER A 400 8.14 -12.14 -11.64
C SER A 400 9.14 -11.77 -12.74
N ASN A 401 9.97 -10.74 -12.56
CA ASN A 401 10.98 -10.35 -13.55
C ASN A 401 12.29 -11.11 -13.31
N GLU A 402 12.57 -12.09 -14.17
CA GLU A 402 13.73 -13.00 -14.08
C GLU A 402 15.09 -12.29 -14.21
N THR A 403 15.16 -11.12 -14.84
CA THR A 403 16.43 -10.44 -15.17
C THR A 403 16.54 -9.03 -14.62
N ALA A 404 15.69 -8.63 -13.67
CA ALA A 404 15.64 -7.27 -13.11
C ALA A 404 16.98 -6.76 -12.55
N MET A 405 17.77 -7.59 -11.86
CA MET A 405 19.13 -7.21 -11.39
C MET A 405 20.21 -7.35 -12.47
N GLY A 406 19.88 -7.93 -13.62
CA GLY A 406 20.76 -7.98 -14.79
C GLY A 406 20.95 -6.62 -15.46
N ASP A 407 19.98 -5.70 -15.30
CA ASP A 407 20.16 -4.29 -15.66
C ASP A 407 21.14 -3.62 -14.68
N ARG A 408 22.42 -3.58 -15.07
CA ARG A 408 23.51 -3.02 -14.26
C ARG A 408 23.28 -1.55 -13.89
N GLN A 409 22.64 -0.75 -14.76
CA GLN A 409 22.35 0.65 -14.46
C GLN A 409 21.33 0.75 -13.33
N GLN A 410 20.24 -0.03 -13.41
CA GLN A 410 19.23 -0.09 -12.36
C GLN A 410 19.80 -0.59 -11.03
N TYR A 411 20.57 -1.67 -11.08
CA TYR A 411 21.12 -2.29 -9.89
C TYR A 411 22.14 -1.38 -9.19
N LEU A 412 23.10 -0.83 -9.94
CA LEU A 412 24.11 0.09 -9.42
C LEU A 412 23.49 1.39 -8.90
N GLY A 413 22.52 1.96 -9.63
CA GLY A 413 21.83 3.17 -9.20
C GLY A 413 21.10 2.98 -7.87
N ARG A 414 20.47 1.82 -7.65
CA ARG A 414 19.82 1.47 -6.36
C ARG A 414 20.84 1.27 -5.24
N ILE A 415 21.98 0.61 -5.50
CA ILE A 415 23.05 0.45 -4.51
C ILE A 415 23.58 1.80 -4.06
N VAL A 416 23.96 2.67 -5.00
CA VAL A 416 24.52 4.00 -4.67
C VAL A 416 23.46 4.89 -4.01
N ARG A 417 22.20 4.79 -4.43
CA ARG A 417 21.08 5.52 -3.84
C ARG A 417 20.94 5.25 -2.34
N VAL A 418 21.15 4.01 -1.91
CA VAL A 418 21.15 3.61 -0.49
C VAL A 418 22.47 3.97 0.18
N LEU A 419 23.61 3.64 -0.44
CA LEU A 419 24.93 3.80 0.14
C LEU A 419 25.32 5.26 0.44
N MET A 420 24.65 6.23 -0.22
CA MET A 420 24.79 7.66 0.05
C MET A 420 24.20 8.12 1.39
N LEU A 421 23.43 7.28 2.10
CA LEU A 421 23.04 7.55 3.49
C LEU A 421 24.22 7.36 4.42
N ASP A 422 24.42 8.28 5.36
CA ASP A 422 25.49 8.15 6.37
C ASP A 422 25.20 6.98 7.31
N GLU A 423 23.93 6.70 7.57
CA GLU A 423 23.39 5.61 8.39
C GLU A 423 23.55 4.22 7.76
N ILE A 424 23.94 4.11 6.50
CA ILE A 424 24.25 2.82 5.87
C ILE A 424 25.74 2.54 6.04
N ASP A 425 26.07 1.46 6.73
CA ASP A 425 27.44 1.22 7.20
C ASP A 425 28.39 0.76 6.11
N GLY A 426 27.89 0.16 5.04
CA GLY A 426 28.75 -0.35 4.00
C GLY A 426 28.09 -1.22 2.95
N VAL A 427 28.93 -1.92 2.19
CA VAL A 427 28.52 -2.78 1.08
C VAL A 427 29.40 -4.02 1.02
N MET A 428 28.75 -5.15 0.74
CA MET A 428 29.38 -6.42 0.38
C MET A 428 29.11 -6.69 -1.10
N ALA A 429 30.17 -6.87 -1.89
CA ALA A 429 30.07 -6.89 -3.34
C ALA A 429 31.09 -7.83 -4.01
N THR A 430 30.82 -8.20 -5.27
CA THR A 430 31.80 -8.82 -6.17
C THR A 430 32.69 -7.76 -6.82
N PRO A 431 33.86 -8.15 -7.39
CA PRO A 431 34.83 -7.21 -7.92
C PRO A 431 34.28 -6.22 -8.94
N ASP A 432 33.45 -6.69 -9.88
CA ASP A 432 32.85 -5.88 -10.93
C ASP A 432 32.01 -4.71 -10.39
N VAL A 433 31.28 -4.95 -9.29
CA VAL A 433 30.44 -3.95 -8.62
C VAL A 433 31.29 -3.03 -7.77
N MET A 434 32.28 -3.57 -7.06
CA MET A 434 33.19 -2.77 -6.24
C MET A 434 33.95 -1.75 -7.09
N ASP A 435 34.42 -2.17 -8.27
CA ASP A 435 35.09 -1.29 -9.25
C ASP A 435 34.15 -0.16 -9.71
N ASP A 436 32.90 -0.48 -10.05
CA ASP A 436 31.90 0.52 -10.44
C ASP A 436 31.66 1.56 -9.33
N LEU A 437 31.62 1.13 -8.07
CA LEU A 437 31.44 2.01 -6.92
C LEU A 437 32.65 2.93 -6.72
N PHE A 438 33.87 2.43 -6.85
CA PHE A 438 35.07 3.26 -6.76
C PHE A 438 35.14 4.30 -7.87
N ILE A 439 34.77 3.94 -9.11
CA ILE A 439 34.73 4.88 -10.22
C ILE A 439 33.67 5.96 -9.98
N LEU A 440 32.47 5.58 -9.53
CA LEU A 440 31.44 6.56 -9.20
C LEU A 440 31.86 7.47 -8.03
N ASN A 441 32.57 6.94 -7.03
CA ASN A 441 33.12 7.73 -5.92
C ASN A 441 34.18 8.72 -6.41
N TYR A 442 35.06 8.28 -7.31
CA TYR A 442 36.03 9.14 -7.98
C TYR A 442 35.35 10.25 -8.77
N LEU A 443 34.32 9.92 -9.58
CA LEU A 443 33.55 10.91 -10.34
C LEU A 443 32.87 11.92 -9.41
N MET A 444 32.30 11.47 -8.30
CA MET A 444 31.74 12.35 -7.27
C MET A 444 32.78 13.33 -6.73
N LYS A 445 33.96 12.84 -6.29
CA LYS A 445 35.04 13.69 -5.77
C LYS A 445 35.59 14.67 -6.81
N LYS A 446 35.78 14.21 -8.05
CA LYS A 446 36.25 15.01 -9.19
C LYS A 446 35.35 16.22 -9.45
N HIS A 447 34.04 16.07 -9.20
CA HIS A 447 33.04 17.13 -9.38
C HIS A 447 32.61 17.80 -8.05
N GLN A 448 33.54 17.92 -7.08
CA GLN A 448 33.32 18.59 -5.79
C GLN A 448 32.19 17.99 -4.92
N GLY A 449 31.78 16.75 -5.21
CA GLY A 449 30.93 15.95 -4.34
C GLY A 449 31.73 15.36 -3.17
N LYS A 450 31.02 15.04 -2.08
CA LYS A 450 31.60 14.26 -0.98
C LYS A 450 31.78 12.80 -1.41
N SER A 451 32.83 12.17 -0.92
CA SER A 451 32.99 10.71 -0.99
C SER A 451 31.79 10.04 -0.32
N PHE A 452 31.17 9.06 -0.97
CA PHE A 452 30.13 8.23 -0.36
C PHE A 452 30.67 6.87 0.12
N LEU A 453 31.97 6.61 -0.08
CA LEU A 453 32.67 5.42 0.41
C LEU A 453 33.54 5.67 1.64
N ASP A 454 33.74 6.94 2.02
CA ASP A 454 34.47 7.28 3.24
C ASP A 454 33.69 6.76 4.47
N ASN A 455 34.41 6.19 5.43
CA ASN A 455 33.85 5.56 6.63
C ASN A 455 32.87 4.40 6.35
N LYS A 456 32.79 3.90 5.12
CA LYS A 456 32.02 2.70 4.78
C LYS A 456 32.86 1.43 4.98
N VAL A 457 32.21 0.37 5.43
CA VAL A 457 32.75 -0.99 5.54
C VAL A 457 32.63 -1.69 4.19
N LEU A 458 33.75 -2.10 3.61
CA LEU A 458 33.77 -2.75 2.28
C LEU A 458 34.11 -4.23 2.42
N ILE A 459 33.17 -5.11 2.08
CA ILE A 459 33.32 -6.57 2.24
C ILE A 459 33.43 -7.23 0.85
N GLY A 460 34.48 -8.01 0.64
CA GLY A 460 34.68 -8.75 -0.61
C GLY A 460 33.92 -10.08 -0.63
N CYS A 461 33.09 -10.30 -1.65
CA CYS A 461 32.49 -11.62 -1.90
C CYS A 461 33.53 -12.57 -2.51
N THR A 462 33.62 -13.79 -1.97
CA THR A 462 34.64 -14.78 -2.36
C THR A 462 34.13 -15.82 -3.37
N ASN A 463 33.18 -16.66 -2.98
CA ASN A 463 32.66 -17.73 -3.83
C ASN A 463 31.33 -17.40 -4.49
N ARG A 464 31.28 -17.63 -5.81
CA ARG A 464 30.10 -17.49 -6.68
C ARG A 464 30.03 -18.58 -7.76
N GLY A 465 30.90 -19.59 -7.69
CA GLY A 465 30.99 -20.66 -8.69
C GLY A 465 29.77 -21.57 -8.77
N GLY A 466 28.98 -21.65 -7.69
CA GLY A 466 27.84 -22.55 -7.61
C GLY A 466 26.60 -22.03 -8.35
N LEU A 467 26.63 -21.73 -9.64
CA LEU A 467 25.57 -20.99 -10.35
C LEU A 467 24.14 -21.54 -10.13
N LYS A 468 23.16 -20.67 -9.84
CA LYS A 468 21.74 -21.05 -9.65
C LYS A 468 21.18 -21.76 -10.89
N GLY A 469 20.49 -22.87 -10.68
CA GLY A 469 19.88 -23.72 -11.69
C GLY A 469 20.88 -24.62 -12.44
N SER A 470 22.15 -24.65 -12.04
CA SER A 470 23.13 -25.56 -12.65
C SER A 470 23.10 -26.94 -12.00
N MET A 471 23.57 -27.96 -12.73
CA MET A 471 23.72 -29.33 -12.19
C MET A 471 24.79 -29.45 -11.09
N TYR A 472 25.55 -28.39 -10.82
CA TYR A 472 26.64 -28.34 -9.85
C TYR A 472 26.46 -27.15 -8.89
N GLU A 473 25.22 -26.73 -8.64
CA GLU A 473 24.89 -25.54 -7.84
C GLU A 473 25.46 -25.56 -6.41
N MET A 474 25.72 -26.76 -5.86
CA MET A 474 26.36 -26.96 -4.56
C MET A 474 27.90 -26.96 -4.59
N ASP A 475 28.53 -26.96 -5.77
CA ASP A 475 30.00 -26.89 -5.97
C ASP A 475 30.43 -25.41 -6.07
N ASP A 476 30.35 -24.68 -4.96
CA ASP A 476 30.49 -23.22 -4.93
C ASP A 476 31.94 -22.77 -4.74
N HIS A 477 32.68 -22.76 -5.86
CA HIS A 477 34.10 -22.39 -5.92
C HIS A 477 34.37 -20.89 -5.72
N VAL A 478 35.60 -20.59 -5.29
CA VAL A 478 36.15 -19.22 -5.23
C VAL A 478 36.37 -18.71 -6.65
N THR A 479 35.50 -17.81 -7.09
CA THR A 479 35.50 -17.25 -8.46
C THR A 479 35.43 -15.72 -8.49
N ALA A 480 35.29 -15.09 -7.32
CA ALA A 480 35.37 -13.64 -7.15
C ALA A 480 36.69 -13.30 -6.43
N TYR A 481 36.66 -12.61 -5.28
CA TYR A 481 37.89 -12.32 -4.53
C TYR A 481 38.43 -13.56 -3.82
N ASN A 482 39.75 -13.76 -3.83
CA ASN A 482 40.41 -14.60 -2.84
C ASN A 482 40.80 -13.77 -1.59
N ILE A 483 41.29 -14.41 -0.53
CA ILE A 483 41.59 -13.70 0.74
C ILE A 483 42.81 -12.80 0.60
N GLU A 484 43.80 -13.22 -0.19
CA GLU A 484 44.98 -12.43 -0.51
C GLU A 484 44.62 -11.13 -1.24
N ASP A 485 43.65 -11.16 -2.17
CA ASP A 485 43.12 -9.98 -2.86
C ASP A 485 42.48 -9.01 -1.85
N ILE A 486 41.61 -9.52 -0.97
CA ILE A 486 40.92 -8.74 0.07
C ILE A 486 41.94 -8.03 0.97
N ASN A 487 42.99 -8.75 1.38
CA ASN A 487 44.08 -8.20 2.18
C ASN A 487 44.87 -7.12 1.41
N ALA A 488 45.27 -7.41 0.16
CA ALA A 488 46.08 -6.52 -0.67
C ALA A 488 45.36 -5.21 -1.01
N LEU A 489 44.05 -5.28 -1.25
CA LEU A 489 43.19 -4.13 -1.52
C LEU A 489 42.74 -3.41 -0.23
N GLY A 490 43.05 -3.96 0.93
CA GLY A 490 42.64 -3.41 2.21
C GLY A 490 41.12 -3.32 2.36
N LEU A 491 40.37 -4.31 1.86
CA LEU A 491 38.95 -4.47 2.16
C LEU A 491 38.80 -4.88 3.64
N ASP A 492 37.63 -4.59 4.22
CA ASP A 492 37.42 -4.69 5.67
C ASP A 492 36.93 -6.09 6.11
N GLY A 493 36.44 -6.91 5.19
CA GLY A 493 35.98 -8.25 5.49
C GLY A 493 35.85 -9.15 4.26
N ALA A 494 35.70 -10.44 4.50
CA ALA A 494 35.46 -11.45 3.47
C ALA A 494 34.11 -12.12 3.66
N LYS A 495 33.28 -12.17 2.62
CA LYS A 495 32.01 -12.90 2.62
C LYS A 495 32.16 -14.21 1.85
N MET A 496 31.65 -15.30 2.43
CA MET A 496 31.59 -16.63 1.80
C MET A 496 30.24 -17.29 2.07
N MET A 497 29.89 -18.32 1.31
CA MET A 497 28.68 -19.11 1.54
C MET A 497 28.89 -20.59 1.31
N PHE A 498 28.06 -21.40 1.95
CA PHE A 498 27.83 -22.77 1.51
C PHE A 498 26.34 -23.09 1.58
N ARG A 499 25.87 -23.88 0.63
CA ARG A 499 24.53 -24.46 0.66
C ARG A 499 24.65 -25.93 1.06
N LEU A 500 23.85 -26.37 2.02
CA LEU A 500 23.93 -27.70 2.60
C LEU A 500 22.79 -28.58 2.08
N ASP A 501 23.07 -29.32 1.00
CA ASP A 501 22.26 -30.48 0.61
C ASP A 501 22.78 -31.73 1.33
N LEU A 502 21.85 -32.52 1.86
CA LEU A 502 22.10 -33.80 2.54
C LEU A 502 21.39 -34.98 1.87
N GLU A 503 20.39 -34.71 1.02
CA GLU A 503 19.41 -35.72 0.59
C GLU A 503 19.66 -36.19 -0.83
N THR A 504 20.42 -35.43 -1.63
CA THR A 504 20.66 -35.75 -3.04
C THR A 504 22.12 -36.10 -3.33
N SER A 505 22.38 -36.48 -4.58
CA SER A 505 23.75 -36.71 -5.05
C SER A 505 24.63 -35.45 -4.99
N GLN A 506 24.04 -34.25 -4.85
CA GLN A 506 24.79 -33.00 -4.68
C GLN A 506 25.47 -32.84 -3.32
N ALA A 507 25.12 -33.65 -2.31
CA ALA A 507 25.69 -33.56 -0.96
C ALA A 507 27.24 -33.61 -0.94
N ARG A 508 27.86 -34.36 -1.86
CA ARG A 508 29.34 -34.40 -2.02
C ARG A 508 29.94 -33.04 -2.37
N TYR A 509 29.21 -32.22 -3.12
CA TYR A 509 29.65 -30.88 -3.49
C TYR A 509 29.42 -29.88 -2.35
N SER A 510 28.34 -30.03 -1.57
CA SER A 510 28.16 -29.32 -0.30
C SER A 510 29.37 -29.55 0.61
N GLN A 511 29.79 -30.81 0.77
CA GLN A 511 30.97 -31.19 1.56
C GLN A 511 32.26 -30.53 1.05
N ARG A 512 32.49 -30.55 -0.26
CA ARG A 512 33.64 -29.89 -0.88
C ARG A 512 33.63 -28.37 -0.66
N THR A 513 32.49 -27.72 -0.83
CA THR A 513 32.34 -26.28 -0.60
C THR A 513 32.58 -25.92 0.87
N ILE A 514 32.17 -26.77 1.82
CA ILE A 514 32.47 -26.60 3.25
C ILE A 514 33.99 -26.64 3.51
N GLU A 515 34.72 -27.57 2.87
CA GLU A 515 36.18 -27.61 2.94
C GLU A 515 36.81 -26.32 2.41
N VAL A 516 36.35 -25.84 1.25
CA VAL A 516 36.81 -24.58 0.65
C VAL A 516 36.55 -23.40 1.60
N CYS A 517 35.36 -23.31 2.21
CA CYS A 517 35.06 -22.30 3.22
C CYS A 517 35.99 -22.40 4.44
N SER A 518 36.24 -23.62 4.95
CA SER A 518 37.16 -23.85 6.06
C SER A 518 38.58 -23.36 5.76
N GLN A 519 39.08 -23.59 4.54
CA GLN A 519 40.38 -23.09 4.10
C GLN A 519 40.40 -21.56 4.02
N MET A 520 39.37 -20.93 3.48
CA MET A 520 39.26 -19.47 3.45
C MET A 520 39.20 -18.86 4.86
N VAL A 521 38.46 -19.46 5.80
CA VAL A 521 38.43 -18.99 7.20
C VAL A 521 39.82 -19.05 7.84
N ARG A 522 40.61 -20.11 7.58
CA ARG A 522 42.01 -20.18 8.06
C ARG A 522 42.86 -19.04 7.51
N ARG A 523 42.70 -18.70 6.23
CA ARG A 523 43.38 -17.57 5.60
C ARG A 523 42.96 -16.24 6.20
N CYS A 524 41.65 -16.03 6.40
CA CYS A 524 41.14 -14.83 7.10
C CYS A 524 41.74 -14.68 8.50
N ASN A 525 41.84 -15.78 9.25
CA ASN A 525 42.47 -15.79 10.57
C ASN A 525 43.96 -15.41 10.53
N MET A 526 44.71 -15.78 9.48
CA MET A 526 46.12 -15.39 9.31
C MET A 526 46.29 -13.88 9.10
N TYR A 527 45.37 -13.25 8.36
CA TYR A 527 45.41 -11.81 8.08
C TYR A 527 44.59 -10.96 9.05
N ASN A 528 43.97 -11.58 10.07
CA ASN A 528 43.04 -10.94 10.99
C ASN A 528 41.87 -10.22 10.28
N ILE A 529 41.33 -10.84 9.23
CA ILE A 529 40.19 -10.33 8.46
C ILE A 529 38.89 -10.97 9.01
N PRO A 530 37.87 -10.18 9.37
CA PRO A 530 36.54 -10.69 9.69
C PRO A 530 35.93 -11.47 8.52
N VAL A 531 35.28 -12.59 8.83
CA VAL A 531 34.65 -13.46 7.84
C VAL A 531 33.16 -13.55 8.07
N PHE A 532 32.37 -13.31 7.02
CA PHE A 532 30.92 -13.36 7.01
C PHE A 532 30.49 -14.65 6.29
N ILE A 533 30.12 -15.67 7.05
CA ILE A 533 29.71 -16.97 6.51
C ILE A 533 28.19 -16.96 6.36
N GLU A 534 27.70 -17.28 5.17
CA GLU A 534 26.28 -17.47 4.86
C GLU A 534 25.98 -18.98 4.71
N PRO A 535 25.64 -19.67 5.81
CA PRO A 535 25.27 -21.08 5.80
C PRO A 535 23.78 -21.25 5.46
N LEU A 536 23.45 -21.98 4.41
CA LEU A 536 22.06 -22.14 3.96
C LEU A 536 21.70 -23.63 3.80
N PRO A 537 20.89 -24.23 4.69
CA PRO A 537 20.32 -25.55 4.44
C PRO A 537 19.37 -25.50 3.25
N VAL A 538 19.37 -26.53 2.41
CA VAL A 538 18.56 -26.56 1.20
C VAL A 538 17.82 -27.87 1.01
N GLU A 539 16.75 -27.79 0.24
CA GLU A 539 16.00 -28.94 -0.27
C GLU A 539 15.80 -28.82 -1.77
N ARG A 540 15.79 -29.98 -2.43
CA ARG A 540 15.49 -30.07 -3.85
C ARG A 540 13.99 -30.06 -4.07
N GLN A 541 13.54 -29.15 -4.92
CA GLN A 541 12.14 -28.99 -5.30
C GLN A 541 11.76 -29.94 -6.44
N ARG A 542 10.45 -30.12 -6.69
CA ARG A 542 9.93 -31.02 -7.74
C ARG A 542 10.33 -30.59 -9.15
N ASP A 543 10.52 -29.29 -9.37
CA ASP A 543 11.02 -28.72 -10.64
C ASP A 543 12.53 -28.95 -10.85
N GLY A 544 13.20 -29.58 -9.88
CA GLY A 544 14.62 -29.88 -9.89
C GLY A 544 15.51 -28.77 -9.33
N GLY A 545 14.96 -27.59 -9.03
CA GLY A 545 15.66 -26.46 -8.39
C GLY A 545 15.89 -26.66 -6.89
N TYR A 546 16.64 -25.74 -6.27
CA TYR A 546 16.91 -25.77 -4.83
C TYR A 546 16.34 -24.56 -4.10
N ARG A 547 15.60 -24.81 -3.02
CA ARG A 547 15.10 -23.79 -2.10
C ARG A 547 15.84 -23.86 -0.77
N VAL A 548 15.98 -22.72 -0.09
CA VAL A 548 16.51 -22.67 1.28
C VAL A 548 15.42 -23.19 2.23
N LYS A 549 15.78 -24.06 3.17
CA LYS A 549 14.88 -24.49 4.25
C LYS A 549 14.76 -23.33 5.27
N MET A 550 13.57 -22.73 5.36
CA MET A 550 13.28 -21.61 6.27
C MET A 550 12.71 -22.14 7.59
N ASP A 551 13.51 -22.97 8.27
CA ASP A 551 13.14 -23.68 9.50
C ASP A 551 14.22 -23.49 10.57
N ALA A 552 13.81 -23.26 11.82
CA ALA A 552 14.73 -22.97 12.92
C ALA A 552 15.67 -24.14 13.25
N ASP A 553 15.16 -25.37 13.28
CA ASP A 553 15.95 -26.56 13.61
C ASP A 553 17.04 -26.81 12.56
N GLU A 554 16.71 -26.65 11.28
CA GLU A 554 17.67 -26.78 10.19
C GLU A 554 18.74 -25.69 10.23
N LEU A 555 18.36 -24.45 10.55
CA LEU A 555 19.33 -23.36 10.73
C LEU A 555 20.24 -23.60 11.94
N ILE A 556 19.71 -24.03 13.09
CA ILE A 556 20.50 -24.34 14.30
C ILE A 556 21.58 -25.38 13.98
N LYS A 557 21.22 -26.48 13.31
CA LYS A 557 22.18 -27.52 12.91
C LYS A 557 23.25 -26.96 11.97
N THR A 558 22.85 -26.14 11.01
CA THR A 558 23.76 -25.59 10.00
C THR A 558 24.70 -24.51 10.58
N VAL A 559 24.21 -23.69 11.52
CA VAL A 559 25.00 -22.69 12.25
C VAL A 559 26.10 -23.34 13.09
N GLY A 560 25.79 -24.47 13.75
CA GLY A 560 26.80 -25.26 14.47
C GLY A 560 27.96 -25.69 13.56
N ILE A 561 27.67 -26.08 12.31
CA ILE A 561 28.70 -26.41 11.32
C ILE A 561 29.51 -25.16 10.93
N ALA A 562 28.83 -24.06 10.60
CA ALA A 562 29.45 -22.83 10.11
C ALA A 562 30.46 -22.22 11.10
N THR A 563 30.12 -22.23 12.38
CA THR A 563 30.93 -21.63 13.46
C THR A 563 32.16 -22.45 13.82
N ALA A 564 32.20 -23.73 13.45
CA ALA A 564 33.35 -24.62 13.66
C ALA A 564 34.39 -24.56 12.52
N LEU A 565 34.09 -23.87 11.42
CA LEU A 565 34.98 -23.81 10.26
C LEU A 565 36.29 -23.07 10.59
N GLY A 566 37.40 -23.59 10.08
CA GLY A 566 38.66 -22.85 10.00
C GLY A 566 39.46 -22.66 11.29
N GLY A 567 39.38 -23.60 12.24
CA GLY A 567 40.30 -23.74 13.38
C GLY A 567 40.17 -22.72 14.51
N ARG A 568 39.69 -21.50 14.23
CA ARG A 568 39.38 -20.46 15.23
C ARG A 568 38.16 -19.65 14.76
N SER A 569 37.20 -19.47 15.66
CA SER A 569 35.92 -18.79 15.37
C SER A 569 35.89 -17.31 15.76
N SER A 570 36.99 -16.73 16.26
CA SER A 570 37.00 -15.36 16.80
C SER A 570 36.66 -14.27 15.78
N ASN A 571 36.88 -14.54 14.50
CA ASN A 571 36.67 -13.57 13.43
C ASN A 571 35.39 -13.89 12.63
N ILE A 572 34.63 -14.92 13.02
CA ILE A 572 33.43 -15.36 12.30
C ILE A 572 32.23 -14.50 12.69
N TRP A 573 31.59 -13.96 11.66
CA TRP A 573 30.25 -13.41 11.65
C TRP A 573 29.36 -14.33 10.83
N LEU A 574 28.13 -14.50 11.26
CA LEU A 574 27.13 -15.28 10.54
C LEU A 574 26.21 -14.36 9.76
N LYS A 575 25.85 -14.77 8.55
CA LYS A 575 24.81 -14.14 7.73
C LYS A 575 23.68 -15.15 7.55
N ILE A 576 22.57 -14.98 8.28
CA ILE A 576 21.49 -15.98 8.32
C ILE A 576 20.11 -15.33 8.12
N PRO A 577 19.13 -16.03 7.51
CA PRO A 577 17.78 -15.49 7.33
C PRO A 577 17.03 -15.45 8.65
N TYR A 578 16.09 -14.51 8.77
CA TYR A 578 15.06 -14.55 9.82
C TYR A 578 14.06 -15.70 9.54
N VAL A 579 13.62 -16.37 10.60
CA VAL A 579 12.60 -17.44 10.59
C VAL A 579 11.77 -17.33 11.87
N ASP A 580 10.65 -18.05 11.96
CA ASP A 580 9.96 -18.22 13.23
C ASP A 580 10.87 -18.95 14.24
N ASP A 581 10.64 -18.74 15.54
CA ASP A 581 11.46 -19.30 16.63
C ASP A 581 12.96 -18.87 16.56
N TYR A 582 13.21 -17.65 16.04
CA TYR A 582 14.56 -17.13 15.79
C TYR A 582 15.44 -17.04 17.04
N GLU A 583 14.85 -16.88 18.24
CA GLU A 583 15.57 -16.85 19.51
C GLU A 583 16.37 -18.13 19.77
N TYR A 584 15.91 -19.29 19.26
CA TYR A 584 16.65 -20.54 19.38
C TYR A 584 17.81 -20.61 18.38
N VAL A 585 17.61 -20.09 17.16
CA VAL A 585 18.68 -19.93 16.17
C VAL A 585 19.78 -19.02 16.71
N VAL A 586 19.41 -17.86 17.24
CA VAL A 586 20.35 -16.88 17.80
C VAL A 586 21.15 -17.44 18.98
N ARG A 587 20.54 -18.30 19.81
CA ARG A 587 21.19 -18.99 20.94
C ARG A 587 22.11 -20.15 20.54
N SER A 588 22.07 -20.61 19.29
CA SER A 588 22.92 -21.70 18.82
C SER A 588 24.40 -21.32 18.66
N THR A 589 24.72 -20.03 18.81
CA THR A 589 26.09 -19.52 18.65
C THR A 589 26.38 -18.34 19.58
N THR A 590 27.65 -18.15 19.90
CA THR A 590 28.17 -16.93 20.57
C THR A 590 28.74 -15.92 19.57
N ASN A 591 28.80 -16.27 18.28
CA ASN A 591 29.28 -15.38 17.23
C ASN A 591 28.24 -14.31 16.88
N PRO A 592 28.69 -13.13 16.42
CA PRO A 592 27.78 -12.09 15.94
C PRO A 592 27.05 -12.52 14.65
N ILE A 593 25.80 -12.09 14.53
CA ILE A 593 24.88 -12.42 13.44
C ILE A 593 24.48 -11.13 12.72
N LEU A 594 24.55 -11.12 11.40
CA LEU A 594 23.84 -10.18 10.54
C LEU A 594 22.67 -10.90 9.87
N MET A 595 21.47 -10.37 10.06
CA MET A 595 20.27 -10.89 9.40
C MET A 595 20.34 -10.61 7.89
N LEU A 596 19.87 -11.55 7.08
CA LEU A 596 19.68 -11.34 5.64
C LEU A 596 18.20 -11.31 5.30
N GLY A 597 17.83 -10.43 4.37
CA GLY A 597 16.48 -10.38 3.81
C GLY A 597 16.27 -11.44 2.72
N GLY A 598 15.02 -11.90 2.61
CA GLY A 598 14.59 -12.91 1.64
C GLY A 598 14.46 -12.39 0.19
N ALA A 599 13.60 -13.04 -0.58
CA ALA A 599 13.18 -12.51 -1.88
C ALA A 599 12.37 -11.21 -1.66
N SER A 600 12.46 -10.27 -2.61
CA SER A 600 11.61 -9.08 -2.54
C SER A 600 10.16 -9.45 -2.79
N THR A 601 9.29 -9.11 -1.84
CA THR A 601 7.81 -9.20 -1.95
C THR A 601 7.21 -7.96 -2.59
N GLY A 602 8.00 -6.90 -2.78
CA GLY A 602 7.53 -5.60 -3.25
C GLY A 602 6.97 -4.71 -2.13
N ASN A 603 6.79 -5.23 -0.90
CA ASN A 603 6.41 -4.46 0.28
C ASN A 603 7.60 -4.36 1.25
N PRO A 604 8.14 -3.16 1.52
CA PRO A 604 9.20 -2.97 2.50
C PRO A 604 8.75 -3.14 3.96
N THR A 605 7.46 -3.13 4.28
CA THR A 605 7.01 -3.35 5.67
C THR A 605 7.43 -4.73 6.18
N ASP A 606 7.35 -5.77 5.33
CA ASP A 606 7.73 -7.14 5.70
C ASP A 606 9.16 -7.20 6.25
N VAL A 607 10.12 -6.58 5.54
CA VAL A 607 11.52 -6.58 5.96
C VAL A 607 11.75 -5.75 7.22
N LEU A 608 10.97 -4.68 7.44
CA LEU A 608 11.06 -3.88 8.66
C LEU A 608 10.60 -4.69 9.88
N VAL A 609 9.48 -5.42 9.75
CA VAL A 609 8.96 -6.29 10.82
C VAL A 609 9.92 -7.43 11.15
N GLU A 610 10.43 -8.13 10.12
CA GLU A 610 11.41 -9.23 10.30
C GLU A 610 12.65 -8.73 11.04
N PHE A 611 13.12 -7.53 10.68
CA PHE A 611 14.32 -6.93 11.25
C PHE A 611 14.12 -6.42 12.68
N GLU A 612 12.98 -5.81 13.00
CA GLU A 612 12.66 -5.43 14.38
C GLU A 612 12.59 -6.67 15.28
N LYS A 613 11.84 -7.70 14.87
CA LYS A 613 11.72 -8.95 15.63
C LYS A 613 13.05 -9.66 15.79
N GLY A 614 13.81 -9.80 14.71
CA GLY A 614 15.08 -10.51 14.73
C GLY A 614 16.15 -9.78 15.55
N LEU A 615 16.20 -8.45 15.53
CA LEU A 615 17.06 -7.67 16.41
C LEU A 615 16.69 -7.87 17.89
N GLY A 616 15.40 -7.98 18.18
CA GLY A 616 14.87 -8.28 19.53
C GLY A 616 15.17 -9.69 20.03
N ALA A 617 15.53 -10.64 19.16
CA ALA A 617 15.73 -12.05 19.53
C ALA A 617 17.02 -12.32 20.34
N GLY A 618 18.03 -11.45 20.25
CA GLY A 618 19.23 -11.59 21.10
C GLY A 618 20.36 -10.61 20.81
N ARG A 619 21.21 -10.39 21.82
CA ARG A 619 22.29 -9.36 21.79
C ARG A 619 23.42 -9.63 20.80
N ASN A 620 23.57 -10.88 20.35
CA ASN A 620 24.51 -11.26 19.30
C ASN A 620 23.95 -11.03 17.89
N VAL A 621 22.69 -10.62 17.73
CA VAL A 621 22.20 -10.04 16.48
C VAL A 621 22.73 -8.61 16.40
N LYS A 622 23.61 -8.37 15.44
CA LYS A 622 24.41 -7.15 15.29
C LYS A 622 24.07 -6.37 14.03
N GLY A 623 22.85 -6.54 13.52
CA GLY A 623 22.34 -5.79 12.38
C GLY A 623 21.97 -6.67 11.19
N CYS A 624 22.13 -6.17 9.97
CA CYS A 624 21.76 -6.85 8.74
C CYS A 624 22.77 -6.70 7.59
N LEU A 625 22.78 -7.72 6.73
CA LEU A 625 23.47 -7.75 5.44
C LEU A 625 22.44 -8.14 4.38
N VAL A 626 21.80 -7.14 3.77
CA VAL A 626 20.57 -7.28 2.99
C VAL A 626 20.73 -6.78 1.55
N GLY A 627 20.17 -7.51 0.59
CA GLY A 627 20.26 -7.17 -0.83
C GLY A 627 18.90 -6.87 -1.45
N ARG A 628 18.28 -7.89 -2.05
CA ARG A 628 17.11 -7.76 -2.93
C ARG A 628 15.94 -6.98 -2.34
N GLN A 629 15.50 -7.31 -1.12
CA GLN A 629 14.39 -6.61 -0.46
C GLN A 629 14.66 -5.12 -0.26
N LEU A 630 15.88 -4.75 0.16
CA LEU A 630 16.28 -3.35 0.36
C LEU A 630 16.43 -2.59 -0.96
N LEU A 631 17.07 -3.21 -1.96
CA LEU A 631 17.37 -2.56 -3.24
C LEU A 631 16.15 -2.46 -4.16
N TYR A 632 15.22 -3.41 -4.07
CA TYR A 632 14.01 -3.46 -4.89
C TYR A 632 12.74 -3.54 -4.01
N PRO A 633 12.39 -2.48 -3.28
CA PRO A 633 11.21 -2.45 -2.41
C PRO A 633 9.91 -2.15 -3.21
N GLY A 634 9.69 -2.89 -4.30
CA GLY A 634 8.61 -2.61 -5.23
C GLY A 634 8.79 -1.26 -5.93
N TYR A 635 7.79 -0.39 -5.83
CA TYR A 635 7.82 0.96 -6.41
C TYR A 635 8.41 2.04 -5.50
N ASP A 636 8.80 1.73 -4.26
CA ASP A 636 9.35 2.74 -3.35
C ASP A 636 10.83 3.07 -3.62
N ASP A 637 11.28 4.14 -2.98
CA ASP A 637 12.64 4.62 -2.97
C ASP A 637 13.52 3.75 -2.05
N PRO A 638 14.51 3.03 -2.60
CA PRO A 638 15.38 2.19 -1.78
C PRO A 638 16.16 3.00 -0.74
N ARG A 639 16.44 4.30 -0.96
CA ARG A 639 17.05 5.15 0.07
C ARG A 639 16.12 5.33 1.27
N ALA A 640 14.83 5.60 1.05
CA ALA A 640 13.90 5.80 2.14
C ALA A 640 13.75 4.52 2.99
N VAL A 641 13.71 3.37 2.32
CA VAL A 641 13.71 2.05 2.98
C VAL A 641 15.02 1.82 3.74
N GLY A 642 16.17 2.15 3.13
CA GLY A 642 17.49 2.06 3.77
C GLY A 642 17.57 2.86 5.06
N LEU A 643 17.04 4.08 5.05
CA LEU A 643 16.96 4.92 6.24
C LEU A 643 16.09 4.27 7.32
N ALA A 644 14.90 3.77 6.97
CA ALA A 644 14.03 3.09 7.92
C ALA A 644 14.69 1.85 8.54
N VAL A 645 15.33 1.01 7.73
CA VAL A 645 16.11 -0.15 8.19
C VAL A 645 17.23 0.28 9.13
N SER A 646 17.95 1.35 8.81
CA SER A 646 19.01 1.86 9.69
C SER A 646 18.51 2.32 11.05
N LYS A 647 17.31 2.91 11.13
CA LYS A 647 16.71 3.33 12.40
C LYS A 647 16.28 2.17 13.28
N ILE A 648 15.80 1.08 12.68
CA ILE A 648 15.57 -0.16 13.43
C ILE A 648 16.91 -0.67 13.99
N MET A 649 17.94 -0.77 13.14
CA MET A 649 19.22 -1.39 13.52
C MET A 649 20.05 -0.58 14.50
N HIS A 650 20.10 0.74 14.36
CA HIS A 650 20.97 1.62 15.15
C HIS A 650 20.25 2.22 16.35
N ASP A 651 18.97 2.57 16.18
CA ASP A 651 18.22 3.35 17.16
C ASP A 651 17.14 2.52 17.89
N ASN A 652 16.97 1.23 17.55
CA ASN A 652 15.91 0.34 18.06
C ASN A 652 14.51 0.93 17.90
N THR A 653 14.29 1.64 16.79
CA THR A 653 12.99 2.24 16.42
C THR A 653 11.97 1.14 16.11
N THR A 654 10.69 1.38 16.42
CA THR A 654 9.61 0.42 16.10
C THR A 654 9.31 0.38 14.60
N THR A 655 8.71 -0.70 14.10
CA THR A 655 8.29 -0.77 12.68
C THR A 655 7.39 0.41 12.32
N GLU A 656 6.42 0.77 13.17
CA GLU A 656 5.48 1.85 12.89
C GLU A 656 6.18 3.20 12.67
N GLU A 657 7.14 3.53 13.54
CA GLU A 657 7.94 4.76 13.42
C GLU A 657 8.85 4.71 12.19
N ALA A 658 9.43 3.55 11.88
CA ALA A 658 10.28 3.34 10.71
C ALA A 658 9.50 3.55 9.40
N VAL A 659 8.26 3.05 9.31
CA VAL A 659 7.38 3.26 8.14
C VAL A 659 7.00 4.73 7.99
N ARG A 660 6.72 5.45 9.09
CA ARG A 660 6.49 6.91 9.04
C ARG A 660 7.72 7.65 8.48
N LEU A 661 8.91 7.28 8.94
CA LEU A 661 10.15 7.90 8.49
C LEU A 661 10.43 7.62 7.02
N LEU A 662 10.18 6.39 6.57
CA LEU A 662 10.23 5.99 5.16
C LEU A 662 9.34 6.91 4.33
N ALA A 663 8.06 7.00 4.68
CA ALA A 663 7.08 7.82 3.96
C ALA A 663 7.50 9.30 3.89
N GLN A 664 8.04 9.85 5.00
CA GLN A 664 8.52 11.24 5.06
C GLN A 664 9.78 11.51 4.22
N ASN A 665 10.56 10.49 3.86
CA ASN A 665 11.84 10.65 3.15
C ASN A 665 11.83 10.12 1.71
N ARG A 666 10.71 9.55 1.28
CA ARG A 666 10.44 9.09 -0.07
C ARG A 666 10.74 10.20 -1.10
N GLY A 667 11.57 9.89 -2.10
CA GLY A 667 11.81 10.76 -3.24
C GLY A 667 12.59 12.05 -2.94
N LYS A 668 13.14 12.22 -1.74
CA LYS A 668 14.00 13.36 -1.41
C LYS A 668 15.36 13.25 -2.10
N ASP A 669 15.93 14.35 -2.57
CA ASP A 669 17.29 14.40 -3.14
C ASP A 669 17.49 13.45 -4.35
N MET A 670 16.45 13.26 -5.17
CA MET A 670 16.47 12.35 -6.32
C MET A 670 17.46 12.76 -7.42
N ASP A 671 17.82 14.04 -7.50
CA ASP A 671 18.77 14.57 -8.47
C ASP A 671 20.17 14.80 -7.86
N TYR A 672 20.44 14.41 -6.60
CA TYR A 672 21.70 14.75 -5.93
C TYR A 672 22.94 14.25 -6.69
N LEU A 673 23.00 12.96 -7.05
CA LEU A 673 24.11 12.39 -7.80
C LEU A 673 24.30 13.10 -9.16
N THR A 674 23.20 13.27 -9.90
CA THR A 674 23.17 13.96 -11.20
C THR A 674 23.64 15.41 -11.08
N SER A 675 23.16 16.15 -10.08
CA SER A 675 23.51 17.56 -9.85
C SER A 675 24.99 17.75 -9.58
N LYS A 676 25.63 16.81 -8.87
CA LYS A 676 27.06 16.87 -8.59
C LYS A 676 27.89 16.52 -9.81
N ILE A 677 27.64 15.38 -10.44
CA ILE A 677 28.49 14.91 -11.56
C ILE A 677 28.24 15.72 -12.83
N MET A 678 26.99 16.08 -13.13
CA MET A 678 26.63 16.76 -14.38
C MET A 678 26.44 18.28 -14.24
N GLY A 679 26.36 18.83 -13.03
CA GLY A 679 26.12 20.25 -12.81
C GLY A 679 24.70 20.72 -13.17
N VAL A 680 23.75 19.79 -13.34
CA VAL A 680 22.35 20.08 -13.70
C VAL A 680 21.44 19.62 -12.57
N SER A 681 20.61 20.52 -12.03
CA SER A 681 19.54 20.15 -11.11
C SER A 681 18.29 19.80 -11.88
N LEU A 682 17.69 18.66 -11.54
CA LEU A 682 16.41 18.19 -12.07
C LEU A 682 15.42 18.21 -10.92
N THR A 683 15.09 19.40 -10.41
CA THR A 683 14.08 19.48 -9.35
C THR A 683 12.71 19.04 -9.90
N SER A 684 11.98 18.29 -9.08
CA SER A 684 10.72 17.63 -9.40
C SER A 684 9.57 18.55 -9.82
N LYS A 685 9.74 19.87 -9.81
CA LYS A 685 8.70 20.84 -10.20
C LYS A 685 8.71 21.22 -11.67
N GLU A 686 9.82 21.11 -12.39
CA GLU A 686 9.92 21.61 -13.78
C GLU A 686 9.85 20.51 -14.85
N VAL A 687 9.97 19.24 -14.48
CA VAL A 687 9.92 18.13 -15.42
C VAL A 687 8.81 17.17 -15.00
N GLY A 688 7.59 17.51 -15.40
CA GLY A 688 6.48 16.56 -15.41
C GLY A 688 6.92 15.27 -16.09
N TYR A 689 6.66 14.14 -15.42
CA TYR A 689 6.81 12.76 -15.89
C TYR A 689 7.51 12.55 -17.25
N LEU A 690 8.82 12.80 -17.31
CA LEU A 690 9.70 12.01 -18.18
C LEU A 690 10.00 10.68 -17.48
#